data_AF-A0A8T0H715-F1
#
_entry.id   AF-A0A8T0H715-F1
#
_cell.length_a   1.000
_cell.length_b   1.000
_cell.length_c   1.000
_cell.angle_alpha   90.00
_cell.angle_beta   90.00
_cell.angle_gamma   90.00
#
_symmetry.space_group_name_H-M   'P 1'
#
loop_
_entity.id
_entity.type
_entity.pdbx_description
1 polymer ?
#
loop_
_entity_poly.entity_id
_entity_poly.type
_entity_poly.pdbx_seq_one_letter_code
_entity_poly.pdbx_strand_id
1 'polypeptide(L)'
;MPAEACWARGFLSSSAFINAEHVKQVVLIGYPFAGMWRSAAQQLARQKLDAVGKGKSGGSFPRLRQVVTYQSTANHAAASAQSVERTSELDRGSEFKSGLRFLKPSSPSLSPLDSAFVELVDLLPQCWRSSSAVDFNQDHSKPQSPLPGSDTRAYASAVEADELCDEEIDSKDEDEDDVENFPDDSHGDSALDAEACLEQKMRKKKYRELYKRQVKIETEAWQRAATEYKDLMTEMCRKSLAPNLPFAQSLLLSWFEPLRDGILEEQRAYANREHREHRSMYGPYICQLPADMLAVITMHRLMGLLMSDQEHGCVKVIHAAVVIGEAVEQEVRIFQLMNSKKKSNVAEVNTNSHGDVANEEELEATRQADLKSKKVVRDKVKKLVRQNKLRRVDSILKHASTDEPWNTVIHVKLGSRLLELMLETSFVRAPSSQDGDDFGELRPAFQHKFKNHVLRQNVNRIYGVIECDPLVLAEIDQSVRHMVMPYMPMLVKPLPWKGFYEGGYLYLKSSIMRTQGAKEQRMAVIDTPRKNMKVVVEALNVLGETGWKINKPVLDVVEKLWEAGGGIADLVEASDVPIPEKPSSADKEAWLKWKQAISQAKRTNSERHSLRCDTELKLGVANKLRDEEAFYYPHNLDFRGRAYPMHPHLNHLGNDLCRGLLTFADGKPLGPHGLRWIKIQLANLYGGSVGKMSFNDRAAFAEDHMEDILDSAERPLDGKRFWLTAEDPFQFLAACIDVRDSIASGNPETYVSHLPVHQDGSCNGLQHYAALGRDRIGAQSVNLVAGDKPCDVYSGIAERVKIIMEKDALKNPLTSRNAASARLLQGQIDRKLVKQTVMTSVYGVTFIGARMQILNRLKERSPIAVDPVDTYRAACYAAKVTLDALGEMFKEARCIMSWLGDCARIIAAAGHTVKWTSPLGLPVVQPYRKHSRHLVKTSLQVLALRNSDETHPVLASRQRSAFPPNFVHSLDSSHMMMTALACSKAGLTFAGKCSFVLSRRWLLGPHSLD
;
A
#
# COMPACT_ATOMS: atom_id res chain seq x y z
N MET A 1 46.95 -43.61 -6.32
CA MET A 1 46.16 -44.29 -5.26
C MET A 1 45.26 -43.25 -4.59
N PRO A 2 44.01 -43.57 -4.20
CA PRO A 2 43.16 -42.68 -3.42
C PRO A 2 43.69 -42.48 -1.99
N ALA A 3 43.49 -41.29 -1.42
CA ALA A 3 44.03 -40.92 -0.11
C ALA A 3 43.45 -41.73 1.09
N GLU A 4 42.28 -42.35 0.90
CA GLU A 4 41.62 -43.20 1.91
C GLU A 4 42.50 -44.38 2.35
N ALA A 5 43.32 -44.92 1.43
CA ALA A 5 44.23 -46.03 1.72
C ALA A 5 45.35 -45.68 2.73
N CYS A 6 45.72 -44.39 2.85
CA CYS A 6 46.74 -43.94 3.79
C CYS A 6 46.20 -43.79 5.21
N TRP A 7 44.91 -43.46 5.38
CA TRP A 7 44.31 -43.27 6.70
C TRP A 7 44.03 -44.60 7.42
N ALA A 8 43.68 -45.64 6.67
CA ALA A 8 43.36 -46.97 7.20
C ALA A 8 44.56 -47.76 7.78
N ARG A 9 45.80 -47.25 7.69
CA ARG A 9 47.02 -47.94 8.15
C ARG A 9 47.90 -47.14 9.14
N GLY A 10 47.40 -46.03 9.68
CA GLY A 10 48.02 -45.38 10.85
C GLY A 10 49.42 -44.77 10.70
N PHE A 11 49.92 -44.59 9.46
CA PHE A 11 51.25 -44.03 9.20
C PHE A 11 51.18 -42.72 8.40
N LEU A 12 51.24 -41.59 9.10
CA LEU A 12 51.81 -40.33 8.59
C LEU A 12 52.63 -39.68 9.71
N SER A 13 53.93 -39.50 9.47
CA SER A 13 54.87 -38.89 10.39
C SER A 13 54.83 -37.35 10.32
N SER A 14 55.52 -36.70 11.24
CA SER A 14 55.48 -35.25 11.54
C SER A 14 56.12 -34.31 10.50
N SER A 15 56.13 -34.67 9.20
CA SER A 15 56.87 -33.93 8.17
C SER A 15 56.18 -33.87 6.79
N ALA A 16 55.04 -33.17 6.72
CA ALA A 16 54.38 -32.84 5.46
C ALA A 16 54.03 -31.33 5.39
N PHE A 17 54.84 -30.54 4.68
CA PHE A 17 54.56 -29.12 4.45
C PHE A 17 53.46 -28.95 3.39
N ILE A 18 52.31 -28.39 3.77
CA ILE A 18 51.23 -28.04 2.83
C ILE A 18 51.44 -26.60 2.35
N ASN A 19 51.79 -26.44 1.07
CA ASN A 19 51.97 -25.13 0.44
C ASN A 19 50.66 -24.33 0.37
N ALA A 20 50.72 -23.02 0.59
CA ALA A 20 49.57 -22.13 0.78
C ALA A 20 48.67 -21.97 -0.46
N GLU A 21 49.15 -22.31 -1.66
CA GLU A 21 48.34 -22.23 -2.89
C GLU A 21 47.28 -23.33 -2.99
N HIS A 22 47.55 -24.56 -2.52
CA HIS A 22 46.55 -25.63 -2.51
C HIS A 22 45.33 -25.28 -1.64
N VAL A 23 45.54 -24.53 -0.55
CA VAL A 23 44.46 -24.04 0.32
C VAL A 23 43.52 -23.08 -0.42
N LYS A 24 44.01 -22.31 -1.40
CA LYS A 24 43.18 -21.37 -2.20
C LYS A 24 42.27 -22.08 -3.19
N GLN A 25 42.68 -23.22 -3.76
CA GLN A 25 41.84 -23.96 -4.72
C GLN A 25 40.65 -24.66 -4.05
N VAL A 26 40.84 -25.24 -2.87
CA VAL A 26 39.77 -25.98 -2.15
C VAL A 26 38.60 -25.09 -1.74
N VAL A 27 38.83 -23.78 -1.50
CA VAL A 27 37.79 -22.82 -1.10
C VAL A 27 36.82 -22.46 -2.24
N LEU A 28 37.17 -22.75 -3.51
CA LEU A 28 36.38 -22.34 -4.68
C LEU A 28 35.38 -23.40 -5.20
N ILE A 29 35.35 -24.61 -4.63
CA ILE A 29 34.43 -25.69 -5.05
C ILE A 29 33.50 -26.07 -3.89
N GLY A 30 32.21 -25.75 -4.03
CA GLY A 30 31.24 -25.87 -2.95
C GLY A 30 30.76 -27.30 -2.68
N TYR A 31 31.23 -27.91 -1.59
CA TYR A 31 30.71 -29.16 -1.01
C TYR A 31 30.42 -29.01 0.50
N PRO A 32 29.50 -29.81 1.09
CA PRO A 32 28.84 -29.45 2.35
C PRO A 32 29.64 -29.67 3.65
N PHE A 33 30.87 -30.20 3.59
CA PHE A 33 31.60 -30.69 4.77
C PHE A 33 32.38 -29.63 5.59
N ALA A 34 32.08 -28.35 5.42
CA ALA A 34 32.71 -27.24 6.17
C ALA A 34 32.53 -27.33 7.70
N GLY A 35 31.55 -28.10 8.20
CA GLY A 35 31.36 -28.37 9.63
C GLY A 35 32.48 -29.19 10.27
N MET A 36 33.00 -30.21 9.59
CA MET A 36 34.06 -31.07 10.13
C MET A 36 35.37 -30.31 10.32
N TRP A 37 35.73 -29.43 9.37
CA TRP A 37 36.92 -28.59 9.46
C TRP A 37 36.86 -27.59 10.62
N ARG A 38 35.68 -27.08 10.98
CA ARG A 38 35.51 -26.27 12.20
C ARG A 38 35.68 -27.10 13.48
N SER A 39 35.11 -28.32 13.52
CA SER A 39 35.26 -29.22 14.66
C SER A 39 36.73 -29.60 14.88
N ALA A 40 37.44 -29.98 13.80
CA ALA A 40 38.87 -30.29 13.83
C ALA A 40 39.72 -29.09 14.29
N ALA A 41 39.44 -27.88 13.79
CA ALA A 41 40.13 -26.67 14.24
C ALA A 41 39.87 -26.35 15.73
N GLN A 42 38.65 -26.59 16.22
CA GLN A 42 38.31 -26.42 17.64
C GLN A 42 38.92 -27.50 18.54
N GLN A 43 39.05 -28.75 18.07
CA GLN A 43 39.79 -29.79 18.77
C GLN A 43 41.29 -29.50 18.81
N LEU A 44 41.90 -29.05 17.71
CA LEU A 44 43.31 -28.67 17.65
C LEU A 44 43.62 -27.46 18.56
N ALA A 45 42.69 -26.51 18.65
CA ALA A 45 42.79 -25.39 19.59
C ALA A 45 42.68 -25.83 21.06
N ARG A 46 41.77 -26.77 21.38
CA ARG A 46 41.66 -27.36 22.72
C ARG A 46 42.92 -28.15 23.11
N GLN A 47 43.40 -29.05 22.24
CA GLN A 47 44.63 -29.80 22.47
C GLN A 47 45.86 -28.89 22.69
N LYS A 48 45.94 -27.74 21.99
CA LYS A 48 47.00 -26.74 22.24
C LYS A 48 46.81 -25.94 23.53
N LEU A 49 45.60 -25.81 24.07
CA LEU A 49 45.35 -25.24 25.40
C LEU A 49 45.68 -26.26 26.51
N ASP A 50 45.25 -27.50 26.36
CA ASP A 50 45.53 -28.58 27.33
C ASP A 50 47.03 -28.87 27.46
N ALA A 51 47.78 -28.77 26.35
CA ALA A 51 49.24 -28.89 26.32
C ALA A 51 49.98 -27.79 27.11
N VAL A 52 49.35 -26.64 27.37
CA VAL A 52 49.90 -25.54 28.19
C VAL A 52 49.58 -25.74 29.68
N GLY A 53 48.66 -26.64 30.03
CA GLY A 53 48.22 -26.88 31.41
C GLY A 53 49.20 -27.64 32.32
N LYS A 54 50.33 -28.15 31.80
CA LYS A 54 51.27 -29.00 32.55
C LYS A 54 52.75 -28.63 32.32
N GLY A 55 53.18 -27.47 32.83
CA GLY A 55 54.61 -27.12 32.86
C GLY A 55 54.93 -25.76 33.51
N LYS A 56 55.49 -25.79 34.72
CA LYS A 56 56.35 -24.72 35.26
C LYS A 56 57.80 -25.03 34.81
N SER A 57 58.73 -24.09 34.61
CA SER A 57 58.79 -22.66 34.96
C SER A 57 59.84 -21.92 34.11
N GLY A 58 59.68 -20.60 33.94
CA GLY A 58 60.79 -19.67 33.66
C GLY A 58 60.83 -19.07 32.25
N GLY A 59 60.56 -17.76 32.13
CA GLY A 59 60.64 -17.01 30.88
C GLY A 59 59.63 -15.86 30.81
N SER A 60 60.09 -14.60 30.87
CA SER A 60 59.22 -13.41 30.95
C SER A 60 58.86 -12.86 29.57
N PHE A 61 57.57 -12.62 29.31
CA PHE A 61 57.11 -11.57 28.38
C PHE A 61 55.83 -10.88 28.91
N PRO A 62 55.56 -9.59 28.58
CA PRO A 62 54.64 -8.76 29.36
C PRO A 62 53.12 -8.96 29.13
N ARG A 63 52.34 -8.50 30.12
CA ARG A 63 50.89 -8.64 30.24
C ARG A 63 50.10 -7.80 29.21
N LEU A 64 49.19 -8.43 28.48
CA LEU A 64 47.98 -7.75 27.99
C LEU A 64 46.93 -7.74 29.12
N ARG A 65 46.59 -6.55 29.64
CA ARG A 65 45.49 -6.38 30.60
C ARG A 65 44.16 -6.25 29.86
N GLN A 66 43.16 -7.02 30.26
CA GLN A 66 41.77 -6.63 30.05
C GLN A 66 41.43 -5.45 30.97
N VAL A 67 40.78 -4.42 30.43
CA VAL A 67 39.84 -3.56 31.17
C VAL A 67 38.68 -3.24 30.24
N VAL A 68 37.46 -3.36 30.76
CA VAL A 68 36.25 -2.80 30.15
C VAL A 68 35.61 -1.93 31.22
N THR A 69 35.51 -0.61 30.99
CA THR A 69 34.32 0.24 31.30
C THR A 69 34.59 1.73 31.06
N TYR A 70 33.57 2.40 30.52
CA TYR A 70 33.08 3.78 30.69
C TYR A 70 33.96 5.05 30.89
N GLN A 71 33.36 6.12 30.35
CA GLN A 71 33.34 7.53 30.78
C GLN A 71 34.48 8.51 30.43
N SER A 72 34.07 9.48 29.59
CA SER A 72 34.15 10.94 29.81
C SER A 72 35.49 11.68 29.65
N THR A 73 35.42 12.78 28.87
CA THR A 73 36.27 14.00 28.90
C THR A 73 37.79 13.82 28.67
N ALA A 74 38.55 14.83 28.22
CA ALA A 74 38.33 15.97 27.31
C ALA A 74 39.71 16.61 27.04
N ASN A 75 39.88 17.36 25.94
CA ASN A 75 41.03 18.26 25.69
C ASN A 75 42.41 17.56 25.54
N HIS A 76 43.48 18.17 25.02
CA HIS A 76 43.66 19.09 23.88
C HIS A 76 45.13 18.97 23.39
N ALA A 77 45.42 19.34 22.13
CA ALA A 77 46.76 19.70 21.63
C ALA A 77 47.86 18.59 21.65
N ALA A 78 49.05 18.76 21.05
CA ALA A 78 49.47 19.37 19.76
C ALA A 78 50.94 18.98 19.47
N ALA A 79 51.45 19.25 18.24
CA ALA A 79 52.87 19.18 17.84
C ALA A 79 53.54 17.77 17.92
N SER A 80 54.63 17.43 17.22
CA SER A 80 55.31 17.95 16.01
C SER A 80 55.90 16.70 15.30
N ALA A 81 55.88 16.54 13.97
CA ALA A 81 56.59 17.29 12.93
C ALA A 81 58.14 17.28 13.08
N GLN A 82 58.82 16.38 12.35
CA GLN A 82 60.09 16.67 11.66
C GLN A 82 60.42 15.61 10.59
N SER A 83 61.34 15.94 9.68
CA SER A 83 61.62 15.25 8.41
C SER A 83 63.11 15.24 8.06
N VAL A 84 63.57 14.22 7.33
CA VAL A 84 64.87 14.21 6.61
C VAL A 84 64.66 13.59 5.22
N GLU A 85 65.47 14.00 4.25
CA GLU A 85 65.31 13.71 2.80
C GLU A 85 66.40 12.79 2.20
N ARG A 86 66.14 12.32 0.95
CA ARG A 86 67.14 12.01 -0.13
C ARG A 86 68.02 10.75 0.04
N THR A 87 68.64 10.16 -1.00
CA THR A 87 68.88 10.60 -2.42
C THR A 87 68.98 9.40 -3.40
N SER A 88 68.72 9.61 -4.71
CA SER A 88 69.33 8.99 -5.94
C SER A 88 69.57 7.47 -6.08
N GLU A 89 69.52 6.75 -7.22
CA GLU A 89 69.06 6.87 -8.63
C GLU A 89 69.24 5.45 -9.28
N LEU A 90 69.01 5.07 -10.56
CA LEU A 90 68.75 5.68 -11.88
C LEU A 90 67.44 5.10 -12.52
N ASP A 91 66.81 5.66 -13.58
CA ASP A 91 67.04 5.46 -15.05
C ASP A 91 67.27 3.97 -15.45
N ARG A 92 66.58 3.30 -16.40
CA ARG A 92 65.69 3.62 -17.56
C ARG A 92 64.46 2.67 -17.61
N GLY A 93 63.43 2.80 -18.46
CA GLY A 93 63.11 3.72 -19.58
C GLY A 93 61.78 3.33 -20.29
N SER A 94 61.50 3.89 -21.48
CA SER A 94 60.34 3.64 -22.39
C SER A 94 58.97 3.38 -21.72
N GLU A 95 58.17 4.42 -21.41
CA GLU A 95 57.20 5.09 -22.32
C GLU A 95 56.11 4.16 -22.91
N PHE A 96 54.81 4.49 -22.92
CA PHE A 96 54.20 5.79 -23.26
C PHE A 96 53.02 6.25 -22.36
N LYS A 97 52.82 7.58 -22.34
CA LYS A 97 51.73 8.47 -21.87
C LYS A 97 50.30 7.86 -21.84
N SER A 98 49.33 8.26 -20.99
CA SER A 98 49.16 9.39 -20.03
C SER A 98 48.00 9.05 -19.07
N GLY A 99 47.70 9.74 -17.96
CA GLY A 99 48.26 10.95 -17.33
C GLY A 99 47.16 11.69 -16.56
N LEU A 100 46.98 11.38 -15.26
CA LEU A 100 45.74 11.70 -14.53
C LEU A 100 46.03 12.03 -13.04
N ARG A 101 46.03 13.33 -12.65
CA ARG A 101 45.46 13.86 -11.37
C ARG A 101 45.83 15.30 -10.98
N PHE A 102 44.86 15.93 -10.31
CA PHE A 102 44.91 16.97 -9.26
C PHE A 102 45.63 18.32 -9.46
N LEU A 103 44.83 19.39 -9.38
CA LEU A 103 45.18 20.66 -8.75
C LEU A 103 44.05 21.11 -7.80
N LYS A 104 44.42 21.91 -6.80
CA LYS A 104 43.56 22.61 -5.81
C LYS A 104 44.45 23.61 -5.05
N PRO A 105 43.93 24.71 -4.48
CA PRO A 105 42.81 25.55 -4.94
C PRO A 105 43.23 27.03 -5.12
N SER A 106 42.47 27.78 -5.92
CA SER A 106 42.53 29.26 -5.94
C SER A 106 41.15 29.82 -6.33
N SER A 107 40.86 31.04 -5.91
CA SER A 107 39.52 31.65 -5.97
C SER A 107 39.61 33.18 -6.03
N PRO A 108 38.58 33.90 -6.54
CA PRO A 108 37.56 33.46 -7.50
C PRO A 108 37.44 34.40 -8.72
N SER A 109 37.31 33.85 -9.92
CA SER A 109 36.92 34.59 -11.12
C SER A 109 35.95 33.74 -11.93
N LEU A 110 34.70 34.20 -12.06
CA LEU A 110 33.64 33.50 -12.80
C LEU A 110 34.03 33.36 -14.28
N SER A 111 33.74 32.20 -14.87
CA SER A 111 33.94 31.99 -16.30
C SER A 111 32.67 32.34 -17.09
N PRO A 112 32.76 32.69 -18.40
CA PRO A 112 31.58 32.98 -19.21
C PRO A 112 30.58 31.82 -19.31
N LEU A 113 31.03 30.58 -19.09
CA LEU A 113 30.17 29.39 -19.09
C LEU A 113 29.30 29.28 -17.83
N ASP A 114 29.74 29.85 -16.69
CA ASP A 114 28.95 29.87 -15.46
C ASP A 114 27.76 30.84 -15.59
N SER A 115 27.96 31.98 -16.27
CA SER A 115 26.89 32.95 -16.57
C SER A 115 25.79 32.31 -17.42
N ALA A 116 26.17 31.65 -18.51
CA ALA A 116 25.22 30.97 -19.40
C ALA A 116 24.45 29.82 -18.70
N PHE A 117 25.02 29.20 -17.66
CA PHE A 117 24.33 28.16 -16.88
C PHE A 117 23.36 28.75 -15.85
N VAL A 118 23.64 29.93 -15.29
CA VAL A 118 22.72 30.65 -14.40
C VAL A 118 21.51 31.18 -15.17
N GLU A 119 21.72 31.85 -16.31
CA GLU A 119 20.62 32.36 -17.14
C GLU A 119 19.69 31.23 -17.64
N LEU A 120 20.23 30.06 -18.00
CA LEU A 120 19.42 28.93 -18.45
C LEU A 120 18.59 28.30 -17.31
N VAL A 121 19.00 28.44 -16.05
CA VAL A 121 18.27 27.94 -14.87
C VAL A 121 17.15 28.88 -14.47
N ASP A 122 17.35 30.21 -14.53
CA ASP A 122 16.35 31.22 -14.19
C ASP A 122 15.29 31.45 -15.30
N LEU A 123 15.54 30.98 -16.53
CA LEU A 123 14.56 30.99 -17.64
C LEU A 123 13.55 29.83 -17.60
N LEU A 124 13.89 28.69 -16.99
CA LEU A 124 13.01 27.50 -16.94
C LEU A 124 11.61 27.75 -16.33
N PRO A 125 11.43 28.62 -15.31
CA PRO A 125 10.10 29.00 -14.81
C PRO A 125 9.30 29.93 -15.74
N GLN A 126 9.94 30.63 -16.68
CA GLN A 126 9.33 31.69 -17.47
C GLN A 126 8.68 31.16 -18.76
N CYS A 127 9.28 30.15 -19.39
CA CYS A 127 8.76 29.46 -20.58
C CYS A 127 7.42 28.71 -20.37
N TRP A 128 6.79 28.82 -19.20
CA TRP A 128 5.48 28.23 -18.86
C TRP A 128 4.40 29.27 -18.50
N ARG A 129 4.61 30.56 -18.78
CA ARG A 129 3.65 31.65 -18.48
C ARG A 129 3.53 32.75 -19.54
N SER A 130 3.31 32.39 -20.80
CA SER A 130 2.83 33.34 -21.82
C SER A 130 2.17 32.63 -23.00
N SER A 131 0.87 32.85 -23.21
CA SER A 131 0.20 32.56 -24.48
C SER A 131 -1.12 33.36 -24.56
N SER A 132 -0.98 34.66 -24.77
CA SER A 132 -2.04 35.65 -24.92
C SER A 132 -1.44 36.92 -25.55
N ALA A 133 -2.13 37.54 -26.51
CA ALA A 133 -1.68 38.70 -27.31
C ALA A 133 -0.56 38.41 -28.36
N VAL A 134 -0.98 37.75 -29.46
CA VAL A 134 -0.96 38.26 -30.85
C VAL A 134 0.11 39.31 -31.23
N ASP A 135 0.83 39.03 -32.33
CA ASP A 135 1.79 39.93 -33.00
C ASP A 135 1.17 41.21 -33.58
N PHE A 136 2.02 42.20 -33.92
CA PHE A 136 1.61 43.41 -34.63
C PHE A 136 2.66 43.89 -35.64
N ASN A 137 2.20 44.58 -36.69
CA ASN A 137 2.93 45.08 -37.88
C ASN A 137 3.31 43.97 -38.90
N GLN A 138 3.21 44.19 -40.22
CA GLN A 138 2.90 45.42 -40.98
C GLN A 138 2.36 45.07 -42.39
N ASP A 139 1.22 45.64 -42.83
CA ASP A 139 1.16 46.64 -43.92
C ASP A 139 -0.25 46.92 -44.51
N HIS A 140 -0.32 48.05 -45.23
CA HIS A 140 -1.42 48.72 -45.95
C HIS A 140 -2.47 47.82 -46.68
N SER A 141 -3.74 48.22 -46.96
CA SER A 141 -4.23 49.57 -47.31
C SER A 141 -5.78 49.79 -47.34
N LYS A 142 -6.24 50.98 -46.90
CA LYS A 142 -7.38 51.81 -47.40
C LYS A 142 -8.88 51.35 -47.21
N PRO A 143 -9.89 52.26 -47.30
CA PRO A 143 -11.05 52.26 -46.37
C PRO A 143 -12.48 52.45 -46.98
N GLN A 144 -13.48 52.73 -46.11
CA GLN A 144 -14.91 53.13 -46.34
C GLN A 144 -15.90 51.96 -46.66
N SER A 145 -17.21 51.97 -46.33
CA SER A 145 -18.05 52.76 -45.36
C SER A 145 -19.39 51.97 -45.03
N PRO A 146 -20.59 52.49 -44.63
CA PRO A 146 -21.26 51.96 -43.41
C PRO A 146 -22.75 51.49 -43.47
N LEU A 147 -23.09 50.49 -42.61
CA LEU A 147 -24.43 50.21 -42.00
C LEU A 147 -25.62 49.83 -42.95
N PRO A 148 -26.83 49.41 -42.46
CA PRO A 148 -27.29 49.06 -41.10
C PRO A 148 -28.02 47.68 -40.95
N GLY A 149 -28.25 47.26 -39.69
CA GLY A 149 -29.33 46.31 -39.27
C GLY A 149 -29.00 44.81 -39.32
N SER A 150 -29.58 43.94 -38.46
CA SER A 150 -30.42 44.18 -37.26
C SER A 150 -30.39 42.96 -36.30
N ASP A 151 -30.60 43.23 -35.01
CA ASP A 151 -31.03 42.31 -33.94
C ASP A 151 -30.31 40.95 -33.70
N THR A 152 -29.54 40.89 -32.62
CA THR A 152 -29.64 39.77 -31.66
C THR A 152 -29.26 40.24 -30.26
N ARG A 153 -30.04 39.86 -29.24
CA ARG A 153 -29.79 40.27 -27.84
C ARG A 153 -28.59 39.51 -27.27
N ALA A 154 -27.55 40.25 -26.88
CA ALA A 154 -26.50 39.77 -25.99
C ALA A 154 -26.53 40.60 -24.70
N TYR A 155 -27.21 40.11 -23.66
CA TYR A 155 -27.03 40.63 -22.31
C TYR A 155 -25.74 40.05 -21.73
N ALA A 156 -24.79 40.92 -21.40
CA ALA A 156 -23.68 40.55 -20.55
C ALA A 156 -24.17 40.37 -19.11
N SER A 157 -23.84 39.25 -18.48
CA SER A 157 -23.77 39.14 -17.02
C SER A 157 -22.30 39.12 -16.59
N ALA A 158 -22.01 39.70 -15.44
CA ALA A 158 -20.64 39.80 -14.95
C ALA A 158 -20.11 38.44 -14.50
N VAL A 159 -18.81 38.21 -14.72
CA VAL A 159 -18.06 37.18 -13.98
C VAL A 159 -17.67 37.80 -12.65
N GLU A 160 -18.61 37.81 -11.70
CA GLU A 160 -18.26 38.04 -10.30
C GLU A 160 -17.50 36.83 -9.75
N ALA A 161 -16.48 37.10 -8.95
CA ALA A 161 -15.71 36.07 -8.27
C ALA A 161 -16.30 35.84 -6.88
N ASP A 162 -16.74 34.62 -6.59
CA ASP A 162 -17.15 34.19 -5.25
C ASP A 162 -15.94 34.16 -4.28
N GLU A 163 -15.47 35.33 -3.87
CA GLU A 163 -14.79 35.50 -2.59
C GLU A 163 -15.83 35.31 -1.48
N LEU A 164 -16.07 34.05 -1.12
CA LEU A 164 -16.94 33.66 0.00
C LEU A 164 -16.39 34.17 1.34
N CYS A 165 -16.71 35.43 1.63
CA CYS A 165 -16.59 36.03 2.94
C CYS A 165 -17.51 35.31 3.93
N ASP A 166 -17.04 35.15 5.16
CA ASP A 166 -17.88 34.67 6.26
C ASP A 166 -18.74 35.83 6.77
N GLU A 167 -20.01 35.90 6.36
CA GLU A 167 -21.01 36.70 7.07
C GLU A 167 -21.74 35.88 8.14
N GLU A 168 -22.06 36.52 9.26
CA GLU A 168 -22.51 35.88 10.49
C GLU A 168 -24.05 35.83 10.52
N ILE A 169 -24.64 34.63 10.59
CA ILE A 169 -26.07 34.48 10.95
C ILE A 169 -26.16 34.41 12.46
N ASP A 170 -26.63 35.50 13.07
CA ASP A 170 -26.93 35.59 14.50
C ASP A 170 -28.19 34.79 14.82
N SER A 171 -28.11 33.89 15.80
CA SER A 171 -29.22 33.02 16.19
C SER A 171 -29.89 33.56 17.45
N LYS A 172 -30.98 34.30 17.27
CA LYS A 172 -31.94 34.55 18.35
C LYS A 172 -32.91 33.37 18.45
N ASP A 173 -33.14 32.94 19.68
CA ASP A 173 -34.25 32.08 20.04
C ASP A 173 -35.55 32.90 20.06
N GLU A 174 -36.66 32.30 19.66
CA GLU A 174 -38.00 32.63 20.14
C GLU A 174 -38.91 31.41 19.86
N ASP A 175 -39.61 30.94 20.89
CA ASP A 175 -40.69 29.95 20.78
C ASP A 175 -41.99 30.68 20.40
N GLU A 176 -42.86 30.08 19.59
CA GLU A 176 -44.32 29.96 19.84
C GLU A 176 -45.05 29.27 18.65
N ASP A 177 -46.12 28.54 18.96
CA ASP A 177 -47.14 28.10 18.00
C ASP A 177 -48.20 29.20 17.91
N ASP A 178 -48.48 29.78 16.73
CA ASP A 178 -49.79 30.39 16.47
C ASP A 178 -50.16 30.51 14.96
N VAL A 179 -51.39 30.96 14.69
CA VAL A 179 -52.15 30.62 13.47
C VAL A 179 -52.56 31.83 12.59
N GLU A 180 -52.54 31.59 11.27
CA GLU A 180 -53.29 32.27 10.18
C GLU A 180 -52.81 33.60 9.52
N ASN A 181 -53.15 33.65 8.21
CA ASN A 181 -53.36 34.80 7.31
C ASN A 181 -52.20 35.76 6.93
N PHE A 182 -51.80 35.64 5.65
CA PHE A 182 -51.30 36.75 4.82
C PHE A 182 -52.35 37.13 3.77
N PRO A 183 -52.57 38.43 3.46
CA PRO A 183 -53.29 38.85 2.27
C PRO A 183 -52.43 38.73 1.00
N ASP A 184 -53.11 38.60 -0.13
CA ASP A 184 -52.56 38.42 -1.48
C ASP A 184 -52.08 39.74 -2.12
N ASP A 185 -50.95 39.71 -2.86
CA ASP A 185 -50.85 40.24 -4.24
C ASP A 185 -49.48 39.94 -4.92
N SER A 186 -49.43 40.12 -6.24
CA SER A 186 -48.28 40.13 -7.17
C SER A 186 -47.64 38.77 -7.56
N HIS A 187 -48.18 38.19 -8.65
CA HIS A 187 -47.55 37.10 -9.41
C HIS A 187 -46.27 37.52 -10.16
N GLY A 188 -45.41 36.54 -10.47
CA GLY A 188 -44.20 36.73 -11.28
C GLY A 188 -43.35 35.46 -11.38
N ASP A 189 -42.10 35.53 -10.89
CA ASP A 189 -41.08 34.47 -11.02
C ASP A 189 -40.94 33.54 -9.79
N SER A 190 -41.67 33.77 -8.70
CA SER A 190 -41.39 33.19 -7.37
C SER A 190 -41.45 31.65 -7.28
N ALA A 191 -42.13 30.97 -8.20
CA ALA A 191 -42.33 29.51 -8.14
C ALA A 191 -41.03 28.71 -8.37
N LEU A 192 -40.21 29.10 -9.36
CA LEU A 192 -38.99 28.37 -9.70
C LEU A 192 -37.90 28.55 -8.62
N ASP A 193 -37.78 29.76 -8.08
CA ASP A 193 -36.88 30.04 -6.95
C ASP A 193 -37.35 29.37 -5.66
N ALA A 194 -38.66 29.28 -5.41
CA ALA A 194 -39.21 28.53 -4.28
C ALA A 194 -38.88 27.02 -4.38
N GLU A 195 -39.05 26.42 -5.56
CA GLU A 195 -38.73 25.01 -5.80
C GLU A 195 -37.23 24.74 -5.67
N ALA A 196 -36.37 25.55 -6.29
CA ALA A 196 -34.91 25.47 -6.15
C ALA A 196 -34.44 25.67 -4.71
N CYS A 197 -35.07 26.59 -3.95
CA CYS A 197 -34.81 26.79 -2.53
C CYS A 197 -35.24 25.58 -1.68
N LEU A 198 -36.37 24.95 -2.00
CA LEU A 198 -36.86 23.76 -1.30
C LEU A 198 -35.98 22.53 -1.57
N GLU A 199 -35.58 22.33 -2.82
CA GLU A 199 -34.53 21.39 -3.24
C GLU A 199 -33.23 21.60 -2.45
N GLN A 200 -32.72 22.84 -2.38
CA GLN A 200 -31.48 23.15 -1.68
C GLN A 200 -31.62 22.92 -0.16
N LYS A 201 -32.77 23.23 0.45
CA LYS A 201 -33.10 22.90 1.85
C LYS A 201 -33.10 21.39 2.09
N MET A 202 -33.67 20.60 1.18
CA MET A 202 -33.71 19.14 1.26
C MET A 202 -32.32 18.52 1.09
N ARG A 203 -31.52 18.97 0.11
CA ARG A 203 -30.11 18.58 -0.05
C ARG A 203 -29.29 18.90 1.22
N LYS A 204 -29.48 20.09 1.82
CA LYS A 204 -28.87 20.51 3.09
C LYS A 204 -29.36 19.68 4.30
N LYS A 205 -30.60 19.19 4.31
CA LYS A 205 -31.11 18.26 5.34
C LYS A 205 -30.44 16.88 5.21
N LYS A 206 -30.49 16.28 4.02
CA LYS A 206 -29.90 14.98 3.70
C LYS A 206 -28.41 14.92 3.99
N TYR A 207 -27.65 15.97 3.62
CA TYR A 207 -26.23 16.07 3.96
C TYR A 207 -25.97 16.09 5.48
N ARG A 208 -26.79 16.80 6.27
CA ARG A 208 -26.67 16.82 7.74
C ARG A 208 -27.00 15.45 8.35
N GLU A 209 -27.89 14.67 7.75
CA GLU A 209 -28.22 13.30 8.15
C GLU A 209 -27.09 12.31 7.80
N LEU A 210 -26.57 12.34 6.57
CA LEU A 210 -25.41 11.55 6.16
C LEU A 210 -24.16 11.89 6.97
N TYR A 211 -23.93 13.16 7.28
CA TYR A 211 -22.83 13.60 8.15
C TYR A 211 -23.00 13.02 9.57
N LYS A 212 -24.19 13.11 10.17
CA LYS A 212 -24.48 12.47 11.47
C LYS A 212 -24.24 10.95 11.43
N ARG A 213 -24.62 10.25 10.35
CA ARG A 213 -24.33 8.83 10.14
C ARG A 213 -22.82 8.57 10.05
N GLN A 214 -22.07 9.36 9.28
CA GLN A 214 -20.61 9.24 9.15
C GLN A 214 -19.91 9.43 10.50
N VAL A 215 -20.31 10.42 11.31
CA VAL A 215 -19.75 10.59 12.66
C VAL A 215 -19.95 9.32 13.50
N LYS A 216 -21.16 8.74 13.54
CA LYS A 216 -21.42 7.49 14.26
C LYS A 216 -20.67 6.27 13.69
N ILE A 217 -20.38 6.24 12.39
CA ILE A 217 -19.56 5.21 11.76
C ILE A 217 -18.11 5.31 12.27
N GLU A 218 -17.55 6.52 12.35
CA GLU A 218 -16.16 6.72 12.79
C GLU A 218 -15.95 6.70 14.31
N THR A 219 -16.86 7.28 15.10
CA THR A 219 -16.65 7.51 16.55
C THR A 219 -17.33 6.49 17.46
N GLU A 220 -18.21 5.64 16.92
CA GLU A 220 -18.99 4.68 17.72
C GLU A 220 -18.83 3.23 17.23
N ALA A 221 -17.92 2.92 16.29
CA ALA A 221 -17.78 1.57 15.72
C ALA A 221 -17.49 0.50 16.77
N TRP A 222 -16.46 0.71 17.60
CA TRP A 222 -16.08 -0.25 18.65
C TRP A 222 -17.02 -0.22 19.85
N GLN A 223 -17.62 0.95 20.15
CA GLN A 223 -18.62 1.06 21.22
C GLN A 223 -19.91 0.34 20.86
N ARG A 224 -20.43 0.49 19.62
CA ARG A 224 -21.63 -0.21 19.15
C ARG A 224 -21.41 -1.71 19.10
N ALA A 225 -20.26 -2.18 18.60
CA ALA A 225 -19.92 -3.60 18.67
C ALA A 225 -19.87 -4.12 20.13
N ALA A 226 -19.31 -3.37 21.07
CA ALA A 226 -19.31 -3.74 22.50
C ALA A 226 -20.70 -3.72 23.15
N THR A 227 -21.63 -2.88 22.66
CA THR A 227 -23.04 -2.91 23.05
C THR A 227 -23.77 -4.10 22.41
N GLU A 228 -23.62 -4.32 21.11
CA GLU A 228 -24.21 -5.45 20.36
C GLU A 228 -23.85 -6.80 20.99
N TYR A 229 -22.60 -7.00 21.41
CA TYR A 229 -22.17 -8.20 22.15
C TYR A 229 -22.84 -8.35 23.53
N LYS A 230 -23.07 -7.24 24.26
CA LYS A 230 -23.76 -7.26 25.56
C LYS A 230 -25.26 -7.52 25.42
N ASP A 231 -25.89 -6.90 24.43
CA ASP A 231 -27.32 -7.03 24.18
C ASP A 231 -27.63 -8.45 23.70
N LEU A 232 -26.82 -9.01 22.79
CA LEU A 232 -26.93 -10.39 22.32
C LEU A 232 -26.70 -11.41 23.44
N MET A 233 -25.72 -11.20 24.32
CA MET A 233 -25.53 -12.02 25.52
C MET A 233 -26.73 -11.93 26.48
N THR A 234 -27.25 -10.72 26.71
CA THR A 234 -28.43 -10.49 27.55
C THR A 234 -29.69 -11.16 26.97
N GLU A 235 -29.82 -11.18 25.66
CA GLU A 235 -30.90 -11.88 24.95
C GLU A 235 -30.75 -13.41 25.03
N MET A 236 -29.54 -13.95 24.88
CA MET A 236 -29.25 -15.37 25.12
C MET A 236 -29.65 -15.79 26.54
N CYS A 237 -29.21 -15.05 27.56
CA CYS A 237 -29.53 -15.34 28.96
C CYS A 237 -31.03 -15.25 29.27
N ARG A 238 -31.80 -14.43 28.53
CA ARG A 238 -33.25 -14.28 28.69
C ARG A 238 -34.09 -15.31 27.93
N LYS A 239 -33.60 -15.80 26.79
CA LYS A 239 -34.37 -16.67 25.88
C LYS A 239 -33.89 -18.13 25.82
N SER A 240 -32.77 -18.47 26.46
CA SER A 240 -32.12 -19.79 26.39
C SER A 240 -31.75 -20.25 24.97
N LEU A 241 -31.61 -19.32 24.01
CA LEU A 241 -31.40 -19.59 22.58
C LEU A 241 -29.95 -19.92 22.19
N ALA A 242 -29.10 -20.28 23.16
CA ALA A 242 -27.70 -20.63 22.91
C ALA A 242 -27.46 -21.71 21.82
N PRO A 243 -28.35 -22.70 21.58
CA PRO A 243 -28.18 -23.67 20.49
C PRO A 243 -28.39 -23.11 19.06
N ASN A 244 -29.04 -21.95 18.91
CA ASN A 244 -29.55 -21.46 17.62
C ASN A 244 -28.68 -20.38 16.96
N LEU A 245 -27.56 -20.00 17.56
CA LEU A 245 -26.60 -19.05 17.00
C LEU A 245 -25.58 -19.77 16.10
N PRO A 246 -25.13 -19.15 14.99
CA PRO A 246 -23.98 -19.64 14.23
C PRO A 246 -22.79 -19.89 15.17
N PHE A 247 -22.13 -21.04 15.03
CA PHE A 247 -21.13 -21.50 16.01
C PHE A 247 -19.97 -20.51 16.17
N ALA A 248 -19.51 -19.89 15.08
CA ALA A 248 -18.57 -18.76 15.10
C ALA A 248 -19.01 -17.55 15.97
N GLN A 249 -20.30 -17.20 16.01
CA GLN A 249 -20.81 -16.14 16.91
C GLN A 249 -20.83 -16.62 18.36
N SER A 250 -21.25 -17.86 18.61
CA SER A 250 -21.25 -18.49 19.94
C SER A 250 -19.85 -18.53 20.54
N LEU A 251 -18.83 -18.89 19.75
CA LEU A 251 -17.42 -18.82 20.14
C LEU A 251 -17.00 -17.41 20.56
N LEU A 252 -17.25 -16.40 19.71
CA LEU A 252 -16.83 -15.03 19.99
C LEU A 252 -17.54 -14.46 21.24
N LEU A 253 -18.83 -14.78 21.44
CA LEU A 253 -19.56 -14.41 22.66
C LEU A 253 -18.97 -15.11 23.89
N SER A 254 -18.61 -16.40 23.79
CA SER A 254 -18.03 -17.17 24.91
C SER A 254 -16.69 -16.62 25.41
N TRP A 255 -15.91 -15.95 24.55
CA TRP A 255 -14.63 -15.34 24.93
C TRP A 255 -14.76 -13.89 25.45
N PHE A 256 -15.83 -13.19 25.09
CA PHE A 256 -15.99 -11.76 25.38
C PHE A 256 -16.05 -11.46 26.88
N GLU A 257 -16.86 -12.20 27.64
CA GLU A 257 -17.02 -12.01 29.09
C GLU A 257 -15.76 -12.38 29.88
N PRO A 258 -15.15 -13.57 29.71
CA PRO A 258 -13.87 -13.90 30.34
C PRO A 258 -12.75 -12.90 30.04
N LEU A 259 -12.64 -12.42 28.79
CA LEU A 259 -11.63 -11.42 28.41
C LEU A 259 -11.91 -10.04 29.01
N ARG A 260 -13.17 -9.60 29.02
CA ARG A 260 -13.61 -8.35 29.67
C ARG A 260 -13.18 -8.33 31.13
N ASP A 261 -13.43 -9.42 31.85
CA ASP A 261 -13.17 -9.48 33.29
C ASP A 261 -11.68 -9.60 33.61
N GLY A 262 -10.90 -10.35 32.84
CA GLY A 262 -9.44 -10.37 32.95
C GLY A 262 -8.78 -9.00 32.65
N ILE A 263 -9.31 -8.24 31.69
CA ILE A 263 -8.88 -6.85 31.43
C ILE A 263 -9.28 -5.93 32.59
N LEU A 264 -10.48 -6.10 33.15
CA LEU A 264 -10.96 -5.30 34.28
C LEU A 264 -10.16 -5.58 35.57
N GLU A 265 -9.74 -6.83 35.79
CA GLU A 265 -8.81 -7.20 36.87
C GLU A 265 -7.43 -6.56 36.67
N GLU A 266 -6.85 -6.63 35.47
CA GLU A 266 -5.57 -5.99 35.16
C GLU A 266 -5.63 -4.44 35.33
N GLN A 267 -6.78 -3.82 35.00
CA GLN A 267 -7.05 -2.40 35.28
C GLN A 267 -7.12 -2.10 36.80
N ARG A 268 -7.81 -2.95 37.59
CA ARG A 268 -7.90 -2.83 39.06
C ARG A 268 -6.54 -3.01 39.73
N ALA A 269 -5.78 -4.03 39.33
CA ALA A 269 -4.46 -4.33 39.87
C ALA A 269 -3.45 -3.19 39.62
N TYR A 270 -3.54 -2.50 38.48
CA TYR A 270 -2.78 -1.27 38.24
C TYR A 270 -3.22 -0.12 39.16
N ALA A 271 -4.51 0.08 39.38
CA ALA A 271 -5.03 1.10 40.30
C ALA A 271 -4.58 0.85 41.76
N ASN A 272 -4.58 -0.42 42.19
CA ASN A 272 -4.06 -0.90 43.48
C ASN A 272 -2.52 -0.79 43.60
N ARG A 273 -1.82 -0.40 42.52
CA ARG A 273 -0.34 -0.27 42.40
C ARG A 273 0.43 -1.61 42.47
N GLU A 274 -0.23 -2.74 42.26
CA GLU A 274 0.36 -4.08 42.31
C GLU A 274 1.35 -4.31 41.16
N HIS A 275 2.47 -5.01 41.42
CA HIS A 275 3.52 -5.32 40.44
C HIS A 275 3.98 -4.10 39.60
N ARG A 276 4.13 -2.97 40.30
CA ARG A 276 4.35 -1.62 39.76
C ARG A 276 5.40 -1.53 38.65
N GLU A 277 6.52 -2.25 38.76
CA GLU A 277 7.60 -2.22 37.75
C GLU A 277 7.11 -2.69 36.37
N HIS A 278 6.41 -3.81 36.31
CA HIS A 278 5.92 -4.39 35.06
C HIS A 278 4.73 -3.59 34.50
N ARG A 279 3.78 -3.22 35.37
CA ARG A 279 2.54 -2.53 34.97
C ARG A 279 2.75 -1.04 34.63
N SER A 280 3.80 -0.40 35.16
CA SER A 280 4.10 1.03 34.92
C SER A 280 4.07 1.47 33.44
N MET A 281 4.44 0.57 32.53
CA MET A 281 4.68 0.91 31.12
C MET A 281 3.48 0.74 30.19
N TYR A 282 2.40 0.08 30.64
CA TYR A 282 1.16 -0.08 29.87
C TYR A 282 -0.11 0.21 30.69
N GLY A 283 -0.05 0.11 32.02
CA GLY A 283 -1.14 0.45 32.95
C GLY A 283 -1.75 1.86 32.74
N PRO A 284 -0.94 2.92 32.56
CA PRO A 284 -1.47 4.24 32.23
C PRO A 284 -2.30 4.29 30.95
N TYR A 285 -2.14 3.33 30.04
CA TYR A 285 -2.77 3.28 28.72
C TYR A 285 -3.95 2.29 28.68
N ILE A 286 -3.86 1.14 29.37
CA ILE A 286 -4.98 0.17 29.47
C ILE A 286 -6.18 0.77 30.22
N CYS A 287 -5.97 1.71 31.13
CA CYS A 287 -7.05 2.40 31.85
C CYS A 287 -7.70 3.58 31.07
N GLN A 288 -7.32 3.83 29.81
CA GLN A 288 -7.88 4.94 29.01
C GLN A 288 -9.13 4.57 28.19
N LEU A 289 -9.53 3.29 28.18
CA LEU A 289 -10.77 2.80 27.60
C LEU A 289 -11.50 1.82 28.55
N PRO A 290 -12.82 1.65 28.43
CA PRO A 290 -13.55 0.58 29.09
C PRO A 290 -13.02 -0.82 28.70
N ALA A 291 -13.01 -1.75 29.66
CA ALA A 291 -12.56 -3.13 29.44
C ALA A 291 -13.32 -3.83 28.29
N ASP A 292 -14.62 -3.54 28.14
CA ASP A 292 -15.45 -4.08 27.05
C ASP A 292 -14.89 -3.74 25.66
N MET A 293 -14.51 -2.48 25.45
CA MET A 293 -14.00 -2.01 24.16
C MET A 293 -12.62 -2.61 23.88
N LEU A 294 -11.79 -2.76 24.91
CA LEU A 294 -10.48 -3.42 24.79
C LEU A 294 -10.62 -4.91 24.47
N ALA A 295 -11.60 -5.62 25.03
CA ALA A 295 -11.91 -7.00 24.71
C ALA A 295 -12.31 -7.13 23.22
N VAL A 296 -13.32 -6.37 22.77
CA VAL A 296 -13.78 -6.37 21.38
C VAL A 296 -12.68 -6.01 20.39
N ILE A 297 -11.88 -4.96 20.66
CA ILE A 297 -10.72 -4.58 19.82
C ILE A 297 -9.72 -5.74 19.74
N THR A 298 -9.38 -6.37 20.86
CA THR A 298 -8.38 -7.45 20.91
C THR A 298 -8.84 -8.67 20.13
N MET A 299 -10.07 -9.12 20.33
CA MET A 299 -10.67 -10.27 19.62
C MET A 299 -10.69 -10.03 18.11
N HIS A 300 -11.31 -8.94 17.64
CA HIS A 300 -11.46 -8.68 16.21
C HIS A 300 -10.14 -8.37 15.52
N ARG A 301 -9.19 -7.70 16.19
CA ARG A 301 -7.85 -7.50 15.61
C ARG A 301 -7.04 -8.80 15.55
N LEU A 302 -7.20 -9.72 16.51
CA LEU A 302 -6.56 -11.04 16.41
C LEU A 302 -7.16 -11.88 15.28
N MET A 303 -8.50 -11.99 15.20
CA MET A 303 -9.18 -12.79 14.15
C MET A 303 -8.80 -12.30 12.75
N GLY A 304 -8.91 -10.99 12.51
CA GLY A 304 -8.59 -10.39 11.21
C GLY A 304 -7.13 -10.57 10.77
N LEU A 305 -6.21 -10.86 11.68
CA LEU A 305 -4.82 -11.19 11.36
C LEU A 305 -4.60 -12.69 11.13
N LEU A 306 -5.31 -13.56 11.84
CA LEU A 306 -5.28 -15.02 11.60
C LEU A 306 -5.87 -15.39 10.22
N MET A 307 -6.78 -14.55 9.73
CA MET A 307 -7.38 -14.59 8.38
C MET A 307 -6.46 -14.07 7.26
N SER A 308 -5.36 -13.34 7.58
CA SER A 308 -4.61 -12.54 6.58
C SER A 308 -3.08 -12.66 6.59
N ASP A 309 -2.45 -13.34 7.56
CA ASP A 309 -1.03 -13.72 7.47
C ASP A 309 -0.85 -14.95 6.55
N GLN A 310 0.34 -15.15 6.00
CA GLN A 310 0.62 -16.13 4.92
C GLN A 310 0.67 -17.61 5.38
N GLU A 311 0.47 -17.86 6.68
CA GLU A 311 0.24 -19.19 7.24
C GLU A 311 -1.18 -19.17 7.84
N HIS A 312 -2.17 -19.70 7.10
CA HIS A 312 -3.58 -19.75 7.52
C HIS A 312 -3.73 -20.26 8.96
N GLY A 313 -4.42 -19.49 9.80
CA GLY A 313 -4.57 -19.78 11.23
C GLY A 313 -3.35 -19.47 12.10
N CYS A 314 -2.35 -18.73 11.59
CA CYS A 314 -1.13 -18.46 12.34
C CYS A 314 -0.55 -17.05 12.11
N VAL A 315 -0.50 -16.25 13.18
CA VAL A 315 0.02 -14.86 13.16
C VAL A 315 1.29 -14.72 13.99
N LYS A 316 2.23 -13.90 13.52
CA LYS A 316 3.46 -13.56 14.24
C LYS A 316 3.14 -12.62 15.41
N VAL A 317 3.54 -12.97 16.65
CA VAL A 317 3.19 -12.19 17.87
C VAL A 317 3.59 -10.72 17.75
N ILE A 318 4.75 -10.42 17.15
CA ILE A 318 5.22 -9.05 16.90
C ILE A 318 4.26 -8.23 16.01
N HIS A 319 3.54 -8.87 15.09
CA HIS A 319 2.59 -8.21 14.20
C HIS A 319 1.28 -7.93 14.94
N ALA A 320 0.73 -8.95 15.61
CA ALA A 320 -0.50 -8.83 16.39
C ALA A 320 -0.36 -7.79 17.52
N ALA A 321 0.73 -7.81 18.28
CA ALA A 321 0.95 -6.86 19.38
C ALA A 321 1.05 -5.40 18.90
N VAL A 322 1.68 -5.14 17.75
CA VAL A 322 1.71 -3.79 17.15
C VAL A 322 0.30 -3.36 16.72
N VAL A 323 -0.39 -4.18 15.92
CA VAL A 323 -1.69 -3.83 15.33
C VAL A 323 -2.78 -3.63 16.39
N ILE A 324 -2.79 -4.44 17.45
CA ILE A 324 -3.70 -4.26 18.59
C ILE A 324 -3.36 -2.95 19.34
N GLY A 325 -2.08 -2.71 19.64
CA GLY A 325 -1.65 -1.49 20.32
C GLY A 325 -1.96 -0.20 19.52
N GLU A 326 -1.73 -0.21 18.20
CA GLU A 326 -2.07 0.90 17.32
C GLU A 326 -3.58 1.14 17.21
N ALA A 327 -4.40 0.08 17.21
CA ALA A 327 -5.86 0.19 17.23
C ALA A 327 -6.37 0.78 18.55
N VAL A 328 -5.79 0.41 19.69
CA VAL A 328 -6.12 0.99 21.00
C VAL A 328 -5.70 2.46 21.10
N GLU A 329 -4.53 2.86 20.58
CA GLU A 329 -4.16 4.30 20.51
C GLU A 329 -5.19 5.12 19.71
N GLN A 330 -5.65 4.58 18.57
CA GLN A 330 -6.63 5.25 17.72
C GLN A 330 -7.95 5.48 18.47
N GLU A 331 -8.47 4.45 19.13
CA GLU A 331 -9.74 4.54 19.86
C GLU A 331 -9.64 5.41 21.13
N VAL A 332 -8.51 5.36 21.86
CA VAL A 332 -8.25 6.27 22.98
C VAL A 332 -8.36 7.73 22.54
N ARG A 333 -7.74 8.10 21.40
CA ARG A 333 -7.80 9.48 20.88
C ARG A 333 -9.23 9.90 20.55
N ILE A 334 -10.02 9.02 19.93
CA ILE A 334 -11.43 9.26 19.60
C ILE A 334 -12.26 9.45 20.89
N PHE A 335 -12.11 8.55 21.86
CA PHE A 335 -12.79 8.60 23.15
C PHE A 335 -12.46 9.88 23.94
N GLN A 336 -11.20 10.31 23.96
CA GLN A 336 -10.77 11.58 24.56
C GLN A 336 -11.40 12.79 23.86
N LEU A 337 -11.38 12.83 22.52
CA LEU A 337 -12.00 13.91 21.74
C LEU A 337 -13.52 14.01 22.01
N MET A 338 -14.24 12.90 22.03
CA MET A 338 -15.68 12.85 22.31
C MET A 338 -16.00 13.30 23.75
N ASN A 339 -15.23 12.84 24.73
CA ASN A 339 -15.42 13.23 26.13
C ASN A 339 -15.02 14.69 26.40
N SER A 340 -14.12 15.29 25.61
CA SER A 340 -13.81 16.72 25.70
C SER A 340 -15.02 17.60 25.35
N LYS A 341 -15.80 17.22 24.33
CA LYS A 341 -17.04 17.90 23.92
C LYS A 341 -18.19 17.68 24.92
N LYS A 342 -18.33 16.48 25.50
CA LYS A 342 -19.30 16.27 26.60
C LYS A 342 -19.01 17.17 27.81
N LYS A 343 -17.72 17.42 28.11
CA LYS A 343 -17.31 18.33 29.19
C LYS A 343 -17.43 19.83 28.87
N SER A 344 -17.65 20.26 27.62
CA SER A 344 -18.05 21.66 27.36
C SER A 344 -19.52 21.89 27.70
N ASN A 345 -20.41 21.01 27.26
CA ASN A 345 -21.86 21.21 27.42
C ASN A 345 -22.33 21.01 28.87
N VAL A 346 -21.69 20.14 29.65
CA VAL A 346 -22.01 19.95 31.08
C VAL A 346 -21.48 21.10 31.96
N ALA A 347 -20.49 21.88 31.47
CA ALA A 347 -19.83 22.94 32.25
C ALA A 347 -20.60 24.26 32.33
N GLU A 348 -21.81 24.35 31.75
CA GLU A 348 -22.71 25.50 31.89
C GLU A 348 -23.93 25.22 32.79
N VAL A 349 -24.09 23.97 33.27
CA VAL A 349 -25.23 23.57 34.13
C VAL A 349 -24.86 23.49 35.62
N ASN A 350 -23.58 23.28 35.96
CA ASN A 350 -23.15 23.06 37.36
C ASN A 350 -22.02 24.01 37.81
N THR A 351 -22.42 25.11 38.46
CA THR A 351 -21.53 25.94 39.29
C THR A 351 -22.22 26.35 40.60
N ASN A 352 -22.19 25.49 41.63
CA ASN A 352 -22.41 25.87 43.03
C ASN A 352 -22.05 24.73 44.01
N SER A 353 -20.87 24.80 44.66
CA SER A 353 -20.50 24.24 45.98
C SER A 353 -18.97 24.34 46.19
N HIS A 354 -18.50 24.27 47.45
CA HIS A 354 -17.15 24.67 47.86
C HIS A 354 -16.49 23.66 48.83
N GLY A 355 -15.14 23.65 48.84
CA GLY A 355 -14.29 23.04 49.88
C GLY A 355 -13.81 21.59 49.60
N ASP A 356 -12.64 21.14 50.08
CA ASP A 356 -11.47 21.92 50.53
C ASP A 356 -10.15 21.11 50.49
N VAL A 357 -9.03 21.86 50.39
CA VAL A 357 -7.67 21.64 50.95
C VAL A 357 -7.38 20.27 51.61
N ALA A 358 -6.27 19.52 51.35
CA ALA A 358 -5.10 19.62 50.46
C ALA A 358 -4.37 18.21 50.44
N ASN A 359 -3.12 17.95 50.01
CA ASN A 359 -2.01 18.76 49.48
C ASN A 359 -1.02 17.92 48.62
N GLU A 360 -0.20 18.54 47.75
CA GLU A 360 0.90 17.85 47.00
C GLU A 360 2.03 18.81 46.49
N GLU A 361 2.33 19.90 47.21
CA GLU A 361 2.93 21.15 46.67
C GLU A 361 4.18 21.05 45.78
N GLU A 362 5.19 20.21 46.07
CA GLU A 362 6.41 20.17 45.25
C GLU A 362 6.22 19.47 43.90
N LEU A 363 5.32 18.48 43.80
CA LEU A 363 4.91 17.92 42.50
C LEU A 363 3.89 18.84 41.82
N GLU A 364 3.09 19.54 42.63
CA GLU A 364 2.07 20.47 42.18
C GLU A 364 2.67 21.73 41.54
N ALA A 365 3.87 22.19 41.92
CA ALA A 365 4.50 23.36 41.30
C ALA A 365 4.78 23.16 39.78
N THR A 366 5.37 22.01 39.41
CA THR A 366 5.68 21.68 38.01
C THR A 366 4.40 21.41 37.22
N ARG A 367 3.44 20.70 37.82
CA ARG A 367 2.09 20.55 37.26
C ARG A 367 1.39 21.89 37.11
N GLN A 368 1.53 22.83 38.04
CA GLN A 368 0.90 24.14 37.98
C GLN A 368 1.48 25.01 36.87
N ALA A 369 2.75 24.88 36.48
CA ALA A 369 3.28 25.59 35.31
C ALA A 369 2.58 25.13 34.01
N ASP A 370 2.47 23.80 33.83
CA ASP A 370 1.80 23.18 32.69
C ASP A 370 0.26 23.37 32.73
N LEU A 371 -0.35 23.28 33.91
CA LEU A 371 -1.78 23.55 34.14
C LEU A 371 -2.12 25.03 34.00
N LYS A 372 -1.26 25.98 34.41
CA LYS A 372 -1.46 27.42 34.15
C LYS A 372 -1.37 27.70 32.65
N SER A 373 -0.43 27.07 31.94
CA SER A 373 -0.33 27.13 30.48
C SER A 373 -1.61 26.59 29.81
N LYS A 374 -2.04 25.38 30.18
CA LYS A 374 -3.26 24.72 29.67
C LYS A 374 -4.54 25.43 30.11
N LYS A 375 -4.56 26.12 31.26
CA LYS A 375 -5.68 26.94 31.75
C LYS A 375 -5.77 28.26 30.99
N VAL A 376 -4.66 28.97 30.74
CA VAL A 376 -4.64 30.16 29.87
C VAL A 376 -5.11 29.83 28.45
N VAL A 377 -4.71 28.66 27.90
CA VAL A 377 -5.25 28.16 26.62
C VAL A 377 -6.75 27.86 26.71
N ARG A 378 -7.20 27.14 27.75
CA ARG A 378 -8.61 26.80 27.99
C ARG A 378 -9.49 28.04 28.16
N ASP A 379 -9.01 29.07 28.84
CA ASP A 379 -9.76 30.29 29.13
C ASP A 379 -9.76 31.24 27.92
N LYS A 380 -8.69 31.27 27.11
CA LYS A 380 -8.73 31.83 25.74
C LYS A 380 -9.73 31.11 24.86
N VAL A 381 -9.78 29.78 24.89
CA VAL A 381 -10.77 28.98 24.15
C VAL A 381 -12.19 29.31 24.62
N LYS A 382 -12.48 29.31 25.92
CA LYS A 382 -13.78 29.71 26.47
C LYS A 382 -14.19 31.13 26.03
N LYS A 383 -13.25 32.09 26.05
CA LYS A 383 -13.51 33.47 25.59
C LYS A 383 -13.79 33.54 24.07
N LEU A 384 -13.14 32.69 23.26
CA LEU A 384 -13.38 32.62 21.81
C LEU A 384 -14.65 31.84 21.42
N VAL A 385 -15.04 30.82 22.22
CA VAL A 385 -16.34 30.14 22.10
C VAL A 385 -17.47 31.12 22.41
N ARG A 386 -17.40 31.86 23.52
CA ARG A 386 -18.34 32.95 23.88
C ARG A 386 -18.30 34.17 22.94
N GLN A 387 -17.54 34.10 21.85
CA GLN A 387 -17.48 35.11 20.78
C GLN A 387 -17.77 34.48 19.41
N ASN A 388 -18.39 33.29 19.37
CA ASN A 388 -18.72 32.47 18.19
C ASN A 388 -17.57 32.19 17.20
N LYS A 389 -16.30 32.43 17.58
CA LYS A 389 -15.13 32.32 16.69
C LYS A 389 -14.59 30.89 16.62
N LEU A 390 -15.50 29.97 16.28
CA LEU A 390 -15.34 28.52 16.17
C LEU A 390 -14.10 28.12 15.34
N ARG A 391 -13.81 28.80 14.23
CA ARG A 391 -12.61 28.53 13.40
C ARG A 391 -11.28 28.76 14.17
N ARG A 392 -11.23 29.74 15.08
CA ARG A 392 -10.06 29.96 15.96
C ARG A 392 -10.00 28.95 17.10
N VAL A 393 -11.15 28.51 17.62
CA VAL A 393 -11.23 27.45 18.64
C VAL A 393 -10.73 26.11 18.08
N ASP A 394 -11.16 25.72 16.88
CA ASP A 394 -10.73 24.50 16.20
C ASP A 394 -9.23 24.52 15.88
N SER A 395 -8.67 25.66 15.46
CA SER A 395 -7.22 25.84 15.30
C SER A 395 -6.47 25.64 16.64
N ILE A 396 -6.93 26.27 17.73
CA ILE A 396 -6.27 26.14 19.04
C ILE A 396 -6.37 24.69 19.57
N LEU A 397 -7.50 24.01 19.38
CA LEU A 397 -7.67 22.61 19.78
C LEU A 397 -6.79 21.66 18.95
N LYS A 398 -6.58 21.93 17.66
CA LYS A 398 -5.64 21.16 16.81
C LYS A 398 -4.18 21.39 17.19
N HIS A 399 -3.82 22.60 17.61
CA HIS A 399 -2.48 22.87 18.16
C HIS A 399 -2.30 22.37 19.61
N ALA A 400 -3.38 22.12 20.35
CA ALA A 400 -3.33 21.59 21.71
C ALA A 400 -3.43 20.05 21.79
N SER A 401 -3.81 19.37 20.69
CA SER A 401 -3.94 17.90 20.61
C SER A 401 -2.74 17.23 19.92
N THR A 402 -1.59 17.90 19.89
CA THR A 402 -0.31 17.39 19.40
C THR A 402 0.37 16.42 20.38
N ASP A 403 -0.40 15.51 20.99
CA ASP A 403 0.16 14.38 21.75
C ASP A 403 0.90 13.46 20.77
N GLU A 404 2.22 13.36 20.97
CA GLU A 404 3.13 12.56 20.15
C GLU A 404 2.58 11.12 20.01
N PRO A 405 2.61 10.50 18.81
CA PRO A 405 2.17 9.11 18.65
C PRO A 405 2.89 8.21 19.65
N TRP A 406 2.14 7.29 20.27
CA TRP A 406 2.72 6.39 21.26
C TRP A 406 3.93 5.66 20.65
N ASN A 407 4.99 5.53 21.43
CA ASN A 407 6.18 4.81 21.00
C ASN A 407 5.80 3.34 20.71
N THR A 408 6.33 2.75 19.63
CA THR A 408 6.08 1.34 19.26
C THR A 408 6.38 0.36 20.40
N VAL A 409 7.27 0.69 21.33
CA VAL A 409 7.52 -0.08 22.56
C VAL A 409 6.27 -0.16 23.46
N ILE A 410 5.46 0.91 23.52
CA ILE A 410 4.20 0.97 24.29
C ILE A 410 3.13 0.15 23.59
N HIS A 411 2.91 0.34 22.28
CA HIS A 411 1.97 -0.48 21.48
C HIS A 411 2.25 -1.97 21.69
N VAL A 412 3.52 -2.36 21.56
CA VAL A 412 3.97 -3.74 21.67
C VAL A 412 3.81 -4.32 23.07
N LYS A 413 4.04 -3.54 24.13
CA LYS A 413 3.80 -3.99 25.52
C LYS A 413 2.31 -4.16 25.80
N LEU A 414 1.50 -3.15 25.50
CA LEU A 414 0.05 -3.16 25.73
C LEU A 414 -0.62 -4.28 24.93
N GLY A 415 -0.33 -4.36 23.62
CA GLY A 415 -0.85 -5.42 22.75
C GLY A 415 -0.37 -6.81 23.15
N SER A 416 0.83 -6.97 23.72
CA SER A 416 1.26 -8.28 24.25
C SER A 416 0.48 -8.70 25.49
N ARG A 417 0.16 -7.79 26.43
CA ARG A 417 -0.63 -8.16 27.62
C ARG A 417 -2.10 -8.43 27.27
N LEU A 418 -2.67 -7.67 26.32
CA LEU A 418 -4.01 -7.95 25.79
C LEU A 418 -4.07 -9.30 25.05
N LEU A 419 -3.04 -9.65 24.27
CA LEU A 419 -2.92 -10.97 23.65
C LEU A 419 -2.74 -12.09 24.69
N GLU A 420 -1.96 -11.86 25.73
CA GLU A 420 -1.77 -12.83 26.82
C GLU A 420 -3.06 -13.13 27.57
N LEU A 421 -3.81 -12.09 27.95
CA LEU A 421 -5.16 -12.27 28.50
C LEU A 421 -6.06 -13.05 27.53
N MET A 422 -6.02 -12.77 26.22
CA MET A 422 -6.75 -13.55 25.22
C MET A 422 -6.33 -15.04 25.18
N LEU A 423 -5.05 -15.37 25.35
CA LEU A 423 -4.58 -16.77 25.46
C LEU A 423 -5.04 -17.41 26.78
N GLU A 424 -5.12 -16.64 27.86
CA GLU A 424 -5.53 -17.08 29.21
C GLU A 424 -7.05 -17.32 29.31
N THR A 425 -7.87 -16.59 28.55
CA THR A 425 -9.35 -16.57 28.72
C THR A 425 -10.16 -17.23 27.61
N SER A 426 -9.55 -17.66 26.49
CA SER A 426 -10.31 -18.21 25.34
C SER A 426 -10.12 -19.71 25.14
N PHE A 427 -11.24 -20.44 25.19
CA PHE A 427 -11.29 -21.89 25.08
C PHE A 427 -12.33 -22.31 24.04
N VAL A 428 -12.15 -23.51 23.48
CA VAL A 428 -13.11 -24.19 22.59
C VAL A 428 -13.34 -25.60 23.12
N ARG A 429 -14.59 -26.06 23.00
CA ARG A 429 -14.98 -27.42 23.35
C ARG A 429 -14.86 -28.31 22.12
N ALA A 430 -14.16 -29.44 22.24
CA ALA A 430 -14.14 -30.44 21.18
C ALA A 430 -15.54 -31.08 21.02
N PRO A 431 -16.01 -31.36 19.79
CA PRO A 431 -17.19 -32.18 19.59
C PRO A 431 -16.94 -33.60 20.14
N SER A 432 -17.95 -34.19 20.79
CA SER A 432 -17.83 -35.50 21.43
C SER A 432 -17.39 -36.59 20.46
N SER A 433 -16.44 -37.42 20.89
CA SER A 433 -16.19 -38.73 20.30
C SER A 433 -17.45 -39.59 20.39
N GLN A 434 -17.60 -40.57 19.49
CA GLN A 434 -18.81 -41.41 19.41
C GLN A 434 -18.97 -42.38 20.60
N ASP A 435 -17.95 -42.51 21.45
CA ASP A 435 -18.01 -43.20 22.75
C ASP A 435 -18.68 -42.27 23.78
N GLY A 436 -19.99 -42.43 23.95
CA GLY A 436 -20.89 -41.43 24.51
C GLY A 436 -20.94 -41.26 26.03
N ASP A 437 -19.79 -41.02 26.69
CA ASP A 437 -19.75 -40.57 28.10
C ASP A 437 -18.59 -39.58 28.42
N ASP A 438 -17.95 -38.98 27.40
CA ASP A 438 -16.95 -37.91 27.61
C ASP A 438 -17.52 -36.51 27.32
N PHE A 439 -17.31 -35.60 28.26
CA PHE A 439 -17.78 -34.21 28.24
C PHE A 439 -16.95 -33.29 27.32
N GLY A 440 -16.41 -33.80 26.21
CA GLY A 440 -15.79 -33.04 25.12
C GLY A 440 -14.71 -32.05 25.57
N GLU A 441 -13.45 -32.49 25.57
CA GLU A 441 -12.28 -31.76 26.10
C GLU A 441 -12.27 -30.24 25.79
N LEU A 442 -12.10 -29.42 26.83
CA LEU A 442 -11.85 -27.98 26.73
C LEU A 442 -10.39 -27.71 26.35
N ARG A 443 -10.17 -27.12 25.18
CA ARG A 443 -8.84 -26.79 24.64
C ARG A 443 -8.67 -25.28 24.49
N PRO A 444 -7.48 -24.71 24.69
CA PRO A 444 -7.25 -23.27 24.49
C PRO A 444 -7.39 -22.93 23.00
N ALA A 445 -8.20 -21.93 22.69
CA ALA A 445 -8.55 -21.53 21.32
C ALA A 445 -7.34 -21.04 20.51
N PHE A 446 -6.34 -20.50 21.21
CA PHE A 446 -5.10 -19.95 20.65
C PHE A 446 -3.91 -20.42 21.46
N GLN A 447 -2.80 -20.74 20.78
CA GLN A 447 -1.59 -21.29 21.41
C GLN A 447 -0.36 -20.52 20.97
N HIS A 448 0.44 -20.02 21.92
CA HIS A 448 1.74 -19.41 21.65
C HIS A 448 2.78 -20.51 21.40
N LYS A 449 3.33 -20.56 20.19
CA LYS A 449 4.30 -21.57 19.75
C LYS A 449 5.52 -20.90 19.11
N PHE A 450 6.64 -21.61 19.06
CA PHE A 450 7.85 -21.17 18.38
C PHE A 450 8.06 -21.94 17.08
N LYS A 451 7.89 -21.28 15.93
CA LYS A 451 8.14 -21.87 14.60
C LYS A 451 9.56 -21.61 14.12
N ASN A 452 10.10 -22.54 13.33
CA ASN A 452 11.44 -22.48 12.75
C ASN A 452 11.36 -22.06 11.27
N HIS A 453 11.67 -20.81 10.95
CA HIS A 453 11.74 -20.40 9.54
C HIS A 453 13.08 -20.84 8.95
N VAL A 454 13.03 -21.84 8.05
CA VAL A 454 14.17 -22.18 7.18
C VAL A 454 14.22 -21.16 6.05
N LEU A 455 14.94 -20.05 6.27
CA LEU A 455 15.25 -19.13 5.19
C LEU A 455 16.19 -19.82 4.18
N ARG A 456 15.99 -19.57 2.88
CA ARG A 456 16.89 -20.07 1.83
C ARG A 456 18.32 -19.64 2.18
N GLN A 457 19.22 -20.62 2.32
CA GLN A 457 20.57 -20.53 2.92
C GLN A 457 20.60 -20.55 4.47
N ASN A 458 20.56 -21.76 5.04
CA ASN A 458 21.16 -22.20 6.32
C ASN A 458 21.01 -21.35 7.60
N VAL A 459 20.11 -20.37 7.66
CA VAL A 459 19.83 -19.60 8.89
C VAL A 459 18.43 -19.93 9.40
N ASN A 460 18.34 -20.95 10.26
CA ASN A 460 17.14 -21.18 11.07
C ASN A 460 16.91 -19.94 11.95
N ARG A 461 15.72 -19.34 11.85
CA ARG A 461 15.26 -18.33 12.80
C ARG A 461 14.02 -18.83 13.49
N ILE A 462 14.12 -18.92 14.81
CA ILE A 462 12.97 -19.14 15.70
C ILE A 462 12.16 -17.84 15.76
N TYR A 463 10.85 -17.93 15.65
CA TYR A 463 9.92 -16.82 15.84
C TYR A 463 8.68 -17.30 16.60
N GLY A 464 8.24 -16.53 17.60
CA GLY A 464 7.02 -16.82 18.32
C GLY A 464 5.78 -16.40 17.52
N VAL A 465 4.83 -17.31 17.41
CA VAL A 465 3.55 -17.17 16.71
C VAL A 465 2.39 -17.50 17.64
N ILE A 466 1.24 -16.91 17.37
CA ILE A 466 -0.04 -17.42 17.87
C ILE A 466 -0.60 -18.32 16.76
N GLU A 467 -0.95 -19.55 17.14
CA GLU A 467 -1.59 -20.54 16.26
C GLU A 467 -3.00 -20.83 16.77
N CYS A 468 -3.95 -20.85 15.86
CA CYS A 468 -5.37 -21.10 16.09
C CYS A 468 -5.66 -22.59 16.22
N ASP A 469 -6.60 -22.99 17.09
CA ASP A 469 -7.10 -24.37 17.10
C ASP A 469 -7.86 -24.69 15.79
N PRO A 470 -7.73 -25.91 15.22
CA PRO A 470 -8.41 -26.29 13.97
C PRO A 470 -9.94 -26.13 13.99
N LEU A 471 -10.60 -26.26 15.14
CA LEU A 471 -12.05 -26.08 15.26
C LEU A 471 -12.46 -24.61 15.08
N VAL A 472 -11.68 -23.69 15.67
CA VAL A 472 -11.85 -22.25 15.41
C VAL A 472 -11.51 -21.92 13.97
N LEU A 473 -10.47 -22.56 13.41
CA LEU A 473 -9.96 -22.26 12.08
C LEU A 473 -10.95 -22.58 10.96
N ALA A 474 -11.72 -23.68 11.09
CA ALA A 474 -12.80 -24.01 10.17
C ALA A 474 -13.94 -22.98 10.19
N GLU A 475 -14.18 -22.37 11.35
CA GLU A 475 -15.30 -21.46 11.62
C GLU A 475 -14.95 -19.99 11.37
N ILE A 476 -13.66 -19.66 11.31
CA ILE A 476 -13.15 -18.33 10.94
C ILE A 476 -13.64 -17.92 9.54
N ASP A 477 -13.75 -18.84 8.58
CA ASP A 477 -14.29 -18.57 7.22
C ASP A 477 -15.75 -18.05 7.27
N GLN A 478 -16.56 -18.47 8.25
CA GLN A 478 -17.92 -17.98 8.45
C GLN A 478 -17.98 -16.69 9.29
N SER A 479 -17.03 -16.52 10.22
CA SER A 479 -16.94 -15.35 11.11
C SER A 479 -16.76 -14.00 10.39
N VAL A 480 -16.25 -14.03 9.15
CA VAL A 480 -15.87 -12.86 8.34
C VAL A 480 -16.94 -11.76 8.34
N ARG A 481 -18.21 -12.15 8.21
CA ARG A 481 -19.36 -11.24 8.07
C ARG A 481 -19.58 -10.36 9.31
N HIS A 482 -19.11 -10.81 10.48
CA HIS A 482 -19.26 -10.13 11.77
C HIS A 482 -18.07 -9.24 12.14
N MET A 483 -17.06 -9.16 11.28
CA MET A 483 -15.84 -8.39 11.53
C MET A 483 -16.08 -6.87 11.52
N VAL A 484 -15.79 -6.21 12.64
CA VAL A 484 -15.84 -4.76 12.78
C VAL A 484 -14.76 -4.11 11.89
N MET A 485 -15.21 -3.27 10.95
CA MET A 485 -14.35 -2.50 10.04
C MET A 485 -14.53 -0.99 10.31
N PRO A 486 -13.65 -0.34 11.10
CA PRO A 486 -13.80 1.10 11.41
C PRO A 486 -13.58 2.00 10.19
N TYR A 487 -12.62 1.64 9.33
CA TYR A 487 -12.25 2.40 8.14
C TYR A 487 -13.16 2.04 6.95
N MET A 488 -14.46 2.33 7.03
CA MET A 488 -15.38 2.21 5.90
C MET A 488 -15.11 3.29 4.82
N PRO A 489 -15.62 3.14 3.58
CA PRO A 489 -15.83 4.28 2.69
C PRO A 489 -16.74 5.33 3.36
N MET A 490 -16.58 6.61 3.01
CA MET A 490 -17.28 7.71 3.70
C MET A 490 -18.62 8.03 3.03
N LEU A 491 -19.69 8.24 3.82
CA LEU A 491 -21.01 8.66 3.32
C LEU A 491 -21.09 10.15 2.94
N VAL A 492 -20.02 10.91 3.18
CA VAL A 492 -19.87 12.33 2.86
C VAL A 492 -18.48 12.56 2.27
N LYS A 493 -18.30 13.66 1.54
CA LYS A 493 -17.00 14.06 1.01
C LYS A 493 -15.92 14.08 2.12
N PRO A 494 -14.70 13.57 1.87
CA PRO A 494 -13.61 13.59 2.85
C PRO A 494 -13.24 15.01 3.30
N LEU A 495 -12.59 15.12 4.47
CA LEU A 495 -11.95 16.36 4.87
C LEU A 495 -10.84 16.71 3.86
N PRO A 496 -10.84 17.91 3.27
CA PRO A 496 -9.78 18.32 2.36
C PRO A 496 -8.45 18.40 3.10
N TRP A 497 -7.39 17.88 2.48
CA TRP A 497 -6.04 17.90 3.04
C TRP A 497 -5.55 19.35 3.24
N LYS A 498 -4.98 19.61 4.42
CA LYS A 498 -4.40 20.92 4.82
C LYS A 498 -2.99 20.77 5.40
N GLY A 499 -2.61 19.57 5.83
CA GLY A 499 -1.34 19.24 6.46
C GLY A 499 -1.15 17.73 6.63
N PHE A 500 -0.02 17.28 7.17
CA PHE A 500 0.36 15.86 7.17
C PHE A 500 -0.68 14.92 7.85
N TYR A 501 -1.32 15.39 8.92
CA TYR A 501 -2.38 14.69 9.67
C TYR A 501 -3.75 15.40 9.59
N GLU A 502 -3.90 16.38 8.69
CA GLU A 502 -5.12 17.21 8.56
C GLU A 502 -5.76 16.91 7.20
N GLY A 503 -6.74 16.01 7.16
CA GLY A 503 -7.46 15.61 5.94
C GLY A 503 -7.91 14.14 5.97
N GLY A 504 -8.69 13.69 4.98
CA GLY A 504 -9.20 12.31 4.91
C GLY A 504 -10.48 12.12 5.74
N TYR A 505 -10.44 11.24 6.73
CA TYR A 505 -11.59 10.93 7.60
C TYR A 505 -11.94 12.07 8.57
N LEU A 506 -13.16 12.07 9.13
CA LEU A 506 -13.64 13.13 10.04
C LEU A 506 -12.95 13.11 11.42
N TYR A 507 -12.73 11.91 11.96
CA TYR A 507 -12.17 11.62 13.28
C TYR A 507 -11.10 10.52 13.24
N LEU A 508 -11.16 9.57 12.29
CA LEU A 508 -10.13 8.52 12.17
C LEU A 508 -8.78 9.12 11.77
N LYS A 509 -7.71 8.75 12.50
CA LYS A 509 -6.35 9.29 12.35
C LYS A 509 -5.79 9.03 10.95
N SER A 510 -5.88 10.03 10.10
CA SER A 510 -5.46 9.99 8.71
C SER A 510 -4.05 10.57 8.55
N SER A 511 -3.32 10.12 7.51
CA SER A 511 -2.02 10.74 7.16
C SER A 511 -1.79 10.75 5.66
N ILE A 512 -1.25 11.87 5.16
CA ILE A 512 -1.13 12.15 3.71
C ILE A 512 -0.11 11.24 3.01
N MET A 513 0.86 10.67 3.74
CA MET A 513 1.90 9.79 3.18
C MET A 513 2.12 8.52 4.03
N ARG A 514 2.09 7.36 3.37
CA ARG A 514 2.40 6.03 3.90
C ARG A 514 3.92 5.85 4.12
N THR A 515 4.45 6.42 5.20
CA THR A 515 5.91 6.49 5.49
C THR A 515 6.55 5.21 6.07
N GLN A 516 5.79 4.15 6.34
CA GLN A 516 6.29 2.87 6.91
C GLN A 516 7.20 3.01 8.15
N GLY A 517 6.98 4.05 8.97
CA GLY A 517 7.77 4.37 10.17
C GLY A 517 9.02 5.22 9.94
N ALA A 518 9.38 5.55 8.70
CA ALA A 518 10.56 6.38 8.40
C ALA A 518 10.34 7.85 8.81
N LYS A 519 10.95 8.26 9.93
CA LYS A 519 10.92 9.65 10.43
C LYS A 519 11.41 10.65 9.37
N GLU A 520 12.51 10.34 8.69
CA GLU A 520 13.10 11.18 7.64
C GLU A 520 12.13 11.51 6.48
N GLN A 521 11.21 10.59 6.14
CA GLN A 521 10.17 10.83 5.13
C GLN A 521 9.05 11.71 5.70
N ARG A 522 8.62 11.43 6.94
CA ARG A 522 7.56 12.19 7.63
C ARG A 522 7.96 13.65 7.79
N MET A 523 9.17 13.90 8.29
CA MET A 523 9.70 15.25 8.49
C MET A 523 9.81 16.01 7.18
N ALA A 524 10.38 15.40 6.12
CA ALA A 524 10.50 16.05 4.81
C ALA A 524 9.16 16.61 4.26
N VAL A 525 8.03 15.91 4.47
CA VAL A 525 6.70 16.39 4.07
C VAL A 525 6.12 17.44 5.03
N ILE A 526 6.41 17.35 6.33
CA ILE A 526 5.97 18.33 7.34
C ILE A 526 6.71 19.66 7.19
N ASP A 527 8.02 19.60 6.97
CA ASP A 527 8.93 20.75 6.89
C ASP A 527 8.84 21.48 5.54
N THR A 528 8.24 20.86 4.53
CA THR A 528 8.06 21.48 3.21
C THR A 528 6.96 22.55 3.26
N PRO A 529 7.21 23.79 2.78
CA PRO A 529 6.21 24.86 2.80
C PRO A 529 4.91 24.47 2.10
N ARG A 530 3.76 24.72 2.75
CA ARG A 530 2.41 24.42 2.23
C ARG A 530 2.17 24.97 0.81
N LYS A 531 2.82 26.09 0.45
CA LYS A 531 2.80 26.68 -0.91
C LYS A 531 3.29 25.71 -1.99
N ASN A 532 4.36 24.96 -1.71
CA ASN A 532 4.99 24.03 -2.65
C ASN A 532 4.15 22.75 -2.82
N MET A 533 3.50 22.31 -1.73
CA MET A 533 2.63 21.12 -1.71
C MET A 533 1.21 21.37 -2.25
N LYS A 534 0.84 22.62 -2.57
CA LYS A 534 -0.53 23.02 -2.92
C LYS A 534 -1.15 22.15 -4.02
N VAL A 535 -0.44 21.96 -5.13
CA VAL A 535 -0.95 21.22 -6.31
C VAL A 535 -1.18 19.73 -5.98
N VAL A 536 -0.31 19.13 -5.17
CA VAL A 536 -0.43 17.73 -4.72
C VAL A 536 -1.63 17.56 -3.80
N VAL A 537 -1.84 18.52 -2.89
CA VAL A 537 -2.98 18.57 -1.96
C VAL A 537 -4.30 18.73 -2.71
N GLU A 538 -4.37 19.65 -3.66
CA GLU A 538 -5.56 19.88 -4.49
C GLU A 538 -5.91 18.64 -5.33
N ALA A 539 -4.93 18.01 -5.97
CA ALA A 539 -5.15 16.78 -6.74
C ALA A 539 -5.64 15.61 -5.87
N LEU A 540 -5.13 15.50 -4.63
CA LEU A 540 -5.54 14.47 -3.69
C LEU A 540 -6.96 14.70 -3.14
N ASN A 541 -7.38 15.95 -3.01
CA ASN A 541 -8.76 16.32 -2.66
C ASN A 541 -9.72 15.95 -3.80
N VAL A 542 -9.40 16.33 -5.05
CA VAL A 542 -10.17 15.96 -6.25
C VAL A 542 -10.40 14.44 -6.34
N LEU A 543 -9.36 13.63 -6.11
CA LEU A 543 -9.47 12.16 -6.08
C LEU A 543 -10.37 11.64 -4.94
N GLY A 544 -10.40 12.34 -3.80
CA GLY A 544 -11.26 12.01 -2.66
C GLY A 544 -12.71 12.45 -2.82
N GLU A 545 -12.97 13.49 -3.61
CA GLU A 545 -14.31 14.04 -3.85
C GLU A 545 -15.11 13.33 -4.95
N THR A 546 -14.49 12.46 -5.74
CA THR A 546 -15.19 11.59 -6.71
C THR A 546 -16.12 10.61 -5.96
N GLY A 547 -17.43 10.76 -6.16
CA GLY A 547 -18.45 9.89 -5.59
C GLY A 547 -18.63 8.58 -6.36
N TRP A 548 -18.89 7.50 -5.62
CA TRP A 548 -19.10 6.14 -6.10
C TRP A 548 -20.43 5.56 -5.60
N LYS A 549 -21.00 4.61 -6.33
CA LYS A 549 -22.17 3.82 -5.91
C LYS A 549 -21.99 2.34 -6.27
N ILE A 550 -22.70 1.46 -5.56
CA ILE A 550 -22.69 0.02 -5.82
C ILE A 550 -23.50 -0.29 -7.09
N ASN A 551 -22.91 -1.10 -7.98
CA ASN A 551 -23.59 -1.65 -9.15
C ASN A 551 -24.49 -2.82 -8.73
N LYS A 552 -25.75 -2.53 -8.32
CA LYS A 552 -26.66 -3.55 -7.78
C LYS A 552 -26.85 -4.76 -8.72
N PRO A 553 -27.13 -4.60 -10.04
CA PRO A 553 -27.23 -5.74 -10.95
C PRO A 553 -26.02 -6.68 -10.98
N VAL A 554 -24.79 -6.14 -10.85
CA VAL A 554 -23.57 -6.97 -10.80
C VAL A 554 -23.38 -7.59 -9.42
N LEU A 555 -23.73 -6.90 -8.33
CA LEU A 555 -23.75 -7.49 -6.98
C LEU A 555 -24.69 -8.70 -6.93
N ASP A 556 -25.93 -8.54 -7.40
CA ASP A 556 -26.96 -9.58 -7.40
C ASP A 556 -26.55 -10.84 -8.20
N VAL A 557 -25.69 -10.68 -9.22
CA VAL A 557 -25.08 -11.79 -9.99
C VAL A 557 -23.92 -12.43 -9.23
N VAL A 558 -23.04 -11.63 -8.61
CA VAL A 558 -21.92 -12.14 -7.81
C VAL A 558 -22.44 -12.94 -6.60
N GLU A 559 -23.45 -12.44 -5.90
CA GLU A 559 -24.03 -13.12 -4.73
C GLU A 559 -24.56 -14.52 -5.11
N LYS A 560 -25.32 -14.63 -6.21
CA LYS A 560 -25.81 -15.93 -6.72
C LYS A 560 -24.68 -16.88 -7.14
N LEU A 561 -23.62 -16.36 -7.77
CA LEU A 561 -22.44 -17.17 -8.11
C LEU A 561 -21.66 -17.62 -6.88
N TRP A 562 -21.65 -16.81 -5.81
CA TRP A 562 -21.00 -17.12 -4.55
C TRP A 562 -21.79 -18.18 -3.75
N GLU A 563 -23.10 -18.01 -3.65
CA GLU A 563 -24.03 -19.00 -3.06
C GLU A 563 -24.01 -20.34 -3.81
N ALA A 564 -23.80 -20.33 -5.13
CA ALA A 564 -23.62 -21.53 -5.94
C ALA A 564 -22.24 -22.22 -5.77
N GLY A 565 -21.35 -21.71 -4.91
CA GLY A 565 -20.04 -22.30 -4.60
C GLY A 565 -18.83 -21.66 -5.28
N GLY A 566 -19.01 -20.57 -6.02
CA GLY A 566 -17.92 -19.80 -6.65
C GLY A 566 -17.26 -20.52 -7.82
N GLY A 567 -15.95 -20.33 -8.00
CA GLY A 567 -15.15 -20.98 -9.06
C GLY A 567 -15.39 -20.46 -10.49
N ILE A 568 -16.22 -19.43 -10.67
CA ILE A 568 -16.62 -18.83 -11.96
C ILE A 568 -16.17 -17.36 -11.99
N ALA A 569 -15.77 -16.83 -13.14
CA ALA A 569 -15.36 -15.42 -13.33
C ALA A 569 -14.25 -14.96 -12.35
N ASP A 570 -13.19 -15.78 -12.19
CA ASP A 570 -12.11 -15.57 -11.21
C ASP A 570 -12.56 -15.44 -9.73
N LEU A 571 -13.82 -15.75 -9.39
CA LEU A 571 -14.21 -16.04 -8.01
C LEU A 571 -13.54 -17.32 -7.55
N VAL A 572 -13.04 -17.31 -6.31
CA VAL A 572 -12.47 -18.50 -5.68
C VAL A 572 -13.55 -19.59 -5.50
N GLU A 573 -13.15 -20.85 -5.56
CA GLU A 573 -14.03 -21.98 -5.27
C GLU A 573 -14.26 -22.10 -3.75
N ALA A 574 -15.51 -22.29 -3.33
CA ALA A 574 -15.86 -22.48 -1.93
C ALA A 574 -15.23 -23.76 -1.36
N SER A 575 -15.09 -24.80 -2.20
CA SER A 575 -14.54 -26.10 -1.81
C SER A 575 -13.03 -26.07 -1.52
N ASP A 576 -12.59 -26.99 -0.67
CA ASP A 576 -11.18 -27.28 -0.41
C ASP A 576 -10.71 -28.45 -1.28
N VAL A 577 -9.47 -28.40 -1.80
CA VAL A 577 -8.90 -29.51 -2.56
C VAL A 577 -8.66 -30.69 -1.61
N PRO A 578 -9.09 -31.92 -1.94
CA PRO A 578 -8.91 -33.07 -1.07
C PRO A 578 -7.43 -33.36 -0.81
N ILE A 579 -7.09 -33.64 0.45
CA ILE A 579 -5.74 -34.03 0.84
C ILE A 579 -5.50 -35.47 0.36
N PRO A 580 -4.46 -35.75 -0.44
CA PRO A 580 -4.27 -37.08 -1.01
C PRO A 580 -3.96 -38.13 0.06
N GLU A 581 -4.61 -39.29 -0.06
CA GLU A 581 -4.45 -40.41 0.87
C GLU A 581 -3.01 -40.91 0.95
N LYS A 582 -2.66 -41.46 2.12
CA LYS A 582 -1.33 -42.01 2.37
C LYS A 582 -1.11 -43.28 1.52
N PRO A 583 -0.03 -43.36 0.71
CA PRO A 583 0.25 -44.57 -0.07
C PRO A 583 0.45 -45.77 0.85
N SER A 584 -0.15 -46.90 0.47
CA SER A 584 -0.02 -48.19 1.16
C SER A 584 1.34 -48.86 0.96
N SER A 585 2.05 -48.53 -0.13
CA SER A 585 3.39 -49.02 -0.42
C SER A 585 4.47 -48.26 0.37
N ALA A 586 5.48 -48.98 0.85
CA ALA A 586 6.66 -48.42 1.54
C ALA A 586 7.71 -47.80 0.59
N ASP A 587 7.35 -47.49 -0.67
CA ASP A 587 8.28 -46.88 -1.63
C ASP A 587 8.62 -45.43 -1.26
N LYS A 588 9.92 -45.10 -1.35
CA LYS A 588 10.47 -43.78 -1.07
C LYS A 588 10.07 -42.75 -2.12
N GLU A 589 9.90 -43.14 -3.39
CA GLU A 589 9.51 -42.20 -4.43
C GLU A 589 8.02 -41.86 -4.34
N ALA A 590 7.15 -42.86 -4.17
CA ALA A 590 5.72 -42.69 -3.86
C ALA A 590 5.50 -41.84 -2.60
N TRP A 591 6.24 -42.11 -1.51
CA TRP A 591 6.17 -41.30 -0.29
C TRP A 591 6.62 -39.85 -0.50
N LEU A 592 7.67 -39.63 -1.30
CA LEU A 592 8.14 -38.28 -1.62
C LEU A 592 7.12 -37.52 -2.50
N LYS A 593 6.56 -38.17 -3.52
CA LYS A 593 5.48 -37.63 -4.36
C LYS A 593 4.23 -37.30 -3.55
N TRP A 594 3.79 -38.21 -2.68
CA TRP A 594 2.69 -37.98 -1.75
C TRP A 594 2.95 -36.78 -0.82
N LYS A 595 4.13 -36.69 -0.23
CA LYS A 595 4.51 -35.57 0.64
C LYS A 595 4.54 -34.24 -0.11
N GLN A 596 4.97 -34.23 -1.37
CA GLN A 596 4.87 -33.05 -2.25
C GLN A 596 3.41 -32.71 -2.56
N ALA A 597 2.57 -33.69 -2.88
CA ALA A 597 1.16 -33.50 -3.17
C ALA A 597 0.36 -32.98 -1.96
N ILE A 598 0.59 -33.49 -0.75
CA ILE A 598 0.03 -32.89 0.50
C ILE A 598 0.51 -31.45 0.68
N SER A 599 1.80 -31.18 0.46
CA SER A 599 2.36 -29.83 0.62
C SER A 599 1.77 -28.85 -0.41
N GLN A 600 1.40 -29.34 -1.60
CA GLN A 600 0.70 -28.57 -2.62
C GLN A 600 -0.78 -28.37 -2.27
N ALA A 601 -1.52 -29.43 -1.94
CA ALA A 601 -2.94 -29.34 -1.57
C ALA A 601 -3.17 -28.41 -0.38
N LYS A 602 -2.42 -28.58 0.72
CA LYS A 602 -2.51 -27.69 1.89
C LYS A 602 -2.17 -26.23 1.57
N ARG A 603 -1.24 -26.00 0.64
CA ARG A 603 -0.92 -24.65 0.17
C ARG A 603 -2.07 -24.07 -0.68
N THR A 604 -2.61 -24.83 -1.63
CA THR A 604 -3.75 -24.41 -2.44
C THR A 604 -4.94 -24.05 -1.57
N ASN A 605 -5.25 -24.84 -0.54
CA ASN A 605 -6.38 -24.57 0.36
C ASN A 605 -6.13 -23.32 1.22
N SER A 606 -4.91 -23.13 1.73
CA SER A 606 -4.54 -21.89 2.43
C SER A 606 -4.61 -20.65 1.53
N GLU A 607 -4.27 -20.78 0.24
CA GLU A 607 -4.39 -19.71 -0.76
C GLU A 607 -5.87 -19.46 -1.13
N ARG A 608 -6.70 -20.51 -1.25
CA ARG A 608 -8.16 -20.42 -1.44
C ARG A 608 -8.84 -19.73 -0.26
N HIS A 609 -8.67 -20.21 0.97
CA HIS A 609 -9.25 -19.63 2.18
C HIS A 609 -8.98 -18.11 2.29
N SER A 610 -7.73 -17.69 2.05
CA SER A 610 -7.35 -16.28 2.09
C SER A 610 -8.14 -15.43 1.07
N LEU A 611 -8.44 -16.00 -0.10
CA LEU A 611 -9.28 -15.38 -1.12
C LEU A 611 -10.79 -15.47 -0.78
N ARG A 612 -11.24 -16.51 -0.07
CA ARG A 612 -12.63 -16.61 0.42
C ARG A 612 -12.92 -15.50 1.43
N CYS A 613 -12.06 -15.36 2.44
CA CYS A 613 -12.11 -14.27 3.41
C CYS A 613 -12.06 -12.87 2.76
N ASP A 614 -11.18 -12.63 1.78
CA ASP A 614 -11.10 -11.35 1.06
C ASP A 614 -12.36 -11.06 0.23
N THR A 615 -12.97 -12.09 -0.37
CA THR A 615 -14.23 -11.97 -1.13
C THR A 615 -15.41 -11.65 -0.21
N GLU A 616 -15.55 -12.38 0.90
CA GLU A 616 -16.56 -12.12 1.94
C GLU A 616 -16.43 -10.72 2.55
N LEU A 617 -15.20 -10.23 2.82
CA LEU A 617 -14.99 -8.85 3.29
C LEU A 617 -15.45 -7.81 2.25
N LYS A 618 -15.21 -8.05 0.95
CA LYS A 618 -15.65 -7.15 -0.13
C LYS A 618 -17.16 -7.13 -0.28
N LEU A 619 -17.81 -8.30 -0.27
CA LEU A 619 -19.27 -8.42 -0.32
C LEU A 619 -19.94 -7.83 0.93
N GLY A 620 -19.34 -8.03 2.11
CA GLY A 620 -19.79 -7.43 3.36
C GLY A 620 -19.69 -5.89 3.38
N VAL A 621 -18.73 -5.30 2.67
CA VAL A 621 -18.67 -3.83 2.47
C VAL A 621 -19.65 -3.37 1.37
N ALA A 622 -19.78 -4.12 0.28
CA ALA A 622 -20.71 -3.80 -0.81
C ALA A 622 -22.16 -3.77 -0.32
N ASN A 623 -22.59 -4.78 0.43
CA ASN A 623 -23.94 -4.83 1.00
C ASN A 623 -24.23 -3.70 1.99
N LYS A 624 -23.25 -3.35 2.84
CA LYS A 624 -23.36 -2.20 3.77
C LYS A 624 -23.45 -0.84 3.06
N LEU A 625 -23.23 -0.78 1.74
CA LEU A 625 -23.30 0.41 0.90
C LEU A 625 -24.28 0.26 -0.28
N ARG A 626 -25.05 -0.85 -0.35
CA ARG A 626 -25.90 -1.21 -1.50
C ARG A 626 -26.92 -0.14 -1.84
N ASP A 627 -27.50 0.50 -0.82
CA ASP A 627 -28.57 1.49 -0.94
C ASP A 627 -28.11 2.94 -0.67
N GLU A 628 -26.80 3.17 -0.53
CA GLU A 628 -26.24 4.52 -0.45
C GLU A 628 -26.09 5.10 -1.88
N GLU A 629 -26.71 6.25 -2.13
CA GLU A 629 -26.65 6.93 -3.45
C GLU A 629 -25.22 7.35 -3.85
N ALA A 630 -24.40 7.71 -2.87
CA ALA A 630 -23.01 8.12 -3.05
C ALA A 630 -22.17 7.84 -1.80
N PHE A 631 -20.99 7.27 -2.00
CA PHE A 631 -19.92 7.19 -1.00
C PHE A 631 -18.56 7.54 -1.61
N TYR A 632 -17.60 7.87 -0.75
CA TYR A 632 -16.34 8.51 -1.12
C TYR A 632 -15.13 7.77 -0.53
N TYR A 633 -14.02 7.81 -1.25
CA TYR A 633 -12.76 7.22 -0.82
C TYR A 633 -11.76 8.31 -0.42
N PRO A 634 -11.48 8.54 0.87
CA PRO A 634 -10.31 9.35 1.25
C PRO A 634 -9.05 8.70 0.69
N HIS A 635 -8.24 9.48 -0.03
CA HIS A 635 -6.99 9.04 -0.64
C HIS A 635 -5.78 9.54 0.14
N ASN A 636 -4.70 8.77 0.15
CA ASN A 636 -3.37 9.19 0.58
C ASN A 636 -2.27 8.64 -0.33
N LEU A 637 -1.04 9.10 -0.13
CA LEU A 637 0.10 8.83 -1.03
C LEU A 637 1.02 7.74 -0.49
N ASP A 638 1.71 7.02 -1.37
CA ASP A 638 3.00 6.41 -1.01
C ASP A 638 4.13 7.46 -0.98
N PHE A 639 5.32 7.07 -0.52
CA PHE A 639 6.46 7.98 -0.43
C PHE A 639 6.98 8.51 -1.78
N ARG A 640 6.44 8.03 -2.91
CA ARG A 640 6.78 8.46 -4.28
C ARG A 640 5.71 9.36 -4.88
N GLY A 641 4.57 9.53 -4.19
CA GLY A 641 3.43 10.33 -4.62
C GLY A 641 2.30 9.56 -5.30
N ARG A 642 2.36 8.22 -5.43
CA ARG A 642 1.22 7.48 -6.00
C ARG A 642 0.06 7.50 -5.01
N ALA A 643 -1.12 7.91 -5.47
CA ALA A 643 -2.33 7.97 -4.66
C ALA A 643 -2.98 6.57 -4.51
N TYR A 644 -3.59 6.34 -3.36
CA TYR A 644 -4.27 5.10 -2.98
C TYR A 644 -5.48 5.42 -2.08
N PRO A 645 -6.66 4.82 -2.31
CA PRO A 645 -7.74 4.79 -1.33
C PRO A 645 -7.27 4.27 0.04
N MET A 646 -7.79 4.84 1.12
CA MET A 646 -7.48 4.43 2.48
C MET A 646 -8.28 3.20 2.94
N HIS A 647 -9.50 2.98 2.44
CA HIS A 647 -10.25 1.75 2.68
C HIS A 647 -9.60 0.56 1.94
N PRO A 648 -9.20 -0.54 2.64
CA PRO A 648 -8.33 -1.55 2.05
C PRO A 648 -9.04 -2.65 1.22
N HIS A 649 -10.32 -2.97 1.47
CA HIS A 649 -10.96 -4.16 0.90
C HIS A 649 -11.68 -3.88 -0.43
N LEU A 650 -12.82 -3.17 -0.39
CA LEU A 650 -13.57 -2.79 -1.59
C LEU A 650 -13.16 -1.38 -2.04
N ASN A 651 -12.34 -1.28 -3.09
CA ASN A 651 -12.00 0.00 -3.74
C ASN A 651 -11.64 -0.21 -5.23
N HIS A 652 -11.70 0.87 -6.01
CA HIS A 652 -11.52 0.83 -7.47
C HIS A 652 -10.10 0.46 -7.94
N LEU A 653 -9.10 0.36 -7.05
CA LEU A 653 -7.77 -0.16 -7.38
C LEU A 653 -7.67 -1.70 -7.28
N GLY A 654 -8.73 -2.37 -6.79
CA GLY A 654 -8.77 -3.83 -6.57
C GLY A 654 -8.81 -4.71 -7.83
N ASN A 655 -9.15 -5.98 -7.62
CA ASN A 655 -9.38 -6.96 -8.69
C ASN A 655 -10.63 -6.62 -9.52
N ASP A 656 -10.90 -7.41 -10.55
CA ASP A 656 -12.03 -7.19 -11.48
C ASP A 656 -13.38 -7.07 -10.73
N LEU A 657 -13.67 -7.99 -9.80
CA LEU A 657 -14.81 -7.92 -8.89
C LEU A 657 -15.00 -6.53 -8.24
N CYS A 658 -13.94 -5.95 -7.67
CA CYS A 658 -14.02 -4.63 -7.04
C CYS A 658 -14.34 -3.49 -8.03
N ARG A 659 -14.06 -3.67 -9.32
CA ARG A 659 -14.33 -2.67 -10.37
C ARG A 659 -15.68 -2.89 -11.04
N GLY A 660 -16.13 -4.13 -11.25
CA GLY A 660 -17.50 -4.42 -11.72
C GLY A 660 -18.57 -3.97 -10.73
N LEU A 661 -18.29 -4.07 -9.42
CA LEU A 661 -19.17 -3.62 -8.34
C LEU A 661 -19.25 -2.08 -8.17
N LEU A 662 -18.35 -1.29 -8.78
CA LEU A 662 -18.21 0.15 -8.52
C LEU A 662 -18.47 1.00 -9.75
N THR A 663 -19.49 1.86 -9.69
CA THR A 663 -19.82 2.86 -10.71
C THR A 663 -19.75 4.27 -10.13
N PHE A 664 -19.69 5.31 -10.96
CA PHE A 664 -19.72 6.69 -10.45
C PHE A 664 -21.10 7.04 -9.89
N ALA A 665 -21.14 7.76 -8.77
CA ALA A 665 -22.39 8.32 -8.25
C ALA A 665 -22.94 9.37 -9.23
N ASP A 666 -22.09 10.31 -9.64
CA ASP A 666 -22.40 11.35 -10.63
C ASP A 666 -22.38 10.78 -12.06
N GLY A 667 -23.55 10.43 -12.59
CA GLY A 667 -23.74 9.97 -13.97
C GLY A 667 -23.76 11.12 -14.98
N LYS A 668 -23.59 10.80 -16.27
CA LYS A 668 -23.61 11.80 -17.37
C LYS A 668 -24.28 11.26 -18.64
N PRO A 669 -24.98 12.11 -19.41
CA PRO A 669 -25.49 11.73 -20.72
C PRO A 669 -24.35 11.30 -21.65
N LEU A 670 -24.57 10.25 -22.44
CA LEU A 670 -23.55 9.71 -23.36
C LEU A 670 -23.21 10.67 -24.51
N GLY A 671 -24.20 11.40 -25.01
CA GLY A 671 -24.09 12.19 -26.25
C GLY A 671 -23.71 11.34 -27.47
N PRO A 672 -23.36 11.98 -28.61
CA PRO A 672 -23.20 11.31 -29.91
C PRO A 672 -22.00 10.35 -29.99
N HIS A 673 -21.15 10.28 -28.95
CA HIS A 673 -19.95 9.46 -28.94
C HIS A 673 -19.81 8.56 -27.70
N GLY A 674 -20.61 8.75 -26.64
CA GLY A 674 -20.47 7.97 -25.41
C GLY A 674 -20.68 6.47 -25.63
N LEU A 675 -21.73 6.09 -26.37
CA LEU A 675 -22.00 4.70 -26.72
C LEU A 675 -20.83 4.06 -27.52
N ARG A 676 -20.21 4.80 -28.46
CA ARG A 676 -19.00 4.33 -29.17
C ARG A 676 -17.83 4.08 -28.20
N TRP A 677 -17.67 4.89 -27.17
CA TRP A 677 -16.64 4.68 -26.15
C TRP A 677 -16.94 3.53 -25.19
N ILE A 678 -18.21 3.22 -24.92
CA ILE A 678 -18.59 1.99 -24.18
C ILE A 678 -18.35 0.75 -25.05
N LYS A 679 -18.67 0.79 -26.35
CA LYS A 679 -18.34 -0.30 -27.30
C LYS A 679 -16.83 -0.55 -27.39
N ILE A 680 -16.02 0.51 -27.47
CA ILE A 680 -14.55 0.42 -27.33
C ILE A 680 -14.12 -0.14 -25.96
N GLN A 681 -14.83 0.20 -24.87
CA GLN A 681 -14.54 -0.29 -23.53
C GLN A 681 -14.85 -1.80 -23.38
N LEU A 682 -15.95 -2.30 -23.93
CA LEU A 682 -16.24 -3.74 -24.02
C LEU A 682 -15.11 -4.48 -24.73
N ALA A 683 -14.68 -3.98 -25.89
CA ALA A 683 -13.55 -4.53 -26.63
C ALA A 683 -12.19 -4.43 -25.90
N ASN A 684 -12.02 -3.47 -24.99
CA ASN A 684 -10.85 -3.39 -24.10
C ASN A 684 -10.89 -4.48 -23.00
N LEU A 685 -12.06 -4.68 -22.40
CA LEU A 685 -12.29 -5.60 -21.28
C LEU A 685 -12.35 -7.07 -21.72
N TYR A 686 -12.79 -7.32 -22.97
CA TYR A 686 -12.62 -8.62 -23.64
C TYR A 686 -11.14 -9.02 -23.74
N GLY A 687 -10.25 -8.02 -23.88
CA GLY A 687 -8.80 -8.20 -23.75
C GLY A 687 -8.15 -8.83 -24.97
N GLY A 688 -7.14 -9.67 -24.73
CA GLY A 688 -6.51 -10.49 -25.77
C GLY A 688 -5.94 -9.70 -26.97
N SER A 689 -6.33 -10.10 -28.19
CA SER A 689 -6.02 -9.42 -29.46
C SER A 689 -7.01 -8.29 -29.78
N VAL A 690 -8.28 -8.42 -29.37
CA VAL A 690 -9.35 -7.44 -29.61
C VAL A 690 -8.98 -6.08 -29.02
N GLY A 691 -8.52 -6.07 -27.76
CA GLY A 691 -7.99 -4.88 -27.09
C GLY A 691 -6.70 -4.30 -27.71
N LYS A 692 -6.23 -4.79 -28.86
CA LYS A 692 -5.06 -4.30 -29.62
C LYS A 692 -5.38 -3.87 -31.06
N MET A 693 -6.64 -4.00 -31.49
CA MET A 693 -7.10 -3.49 -32.79
C MET A 693 -7.25 -1.95 -32.79
N SER A 694 -7.60 -1.33 -33.91
CA SER A 694 -7.90 0.11 -33.96
C SER A 694 -9.16 0.47 -33.13
N PHE A 695 -9.42 1.76 -32.89
CA PHE A 695 -10.66 2.17 -32.21
C PHE A 695 -11.93 1.95 -33.05
N ASN A 696 -11.80 1.84 -34.37
CA ASN A 696 -12.93 1.51 -35.25
C ASN A 696 -13.20 0.01 -35.23
N ASP A 697 -12.15 -0.81 -35.38
CA ASP A 697 -12.22 -2.27 -35.28
C ASP A 697 -12.81 -2.72 -33.92
N ARG A 698 -12.42 -2.04 -32.83
CA ARG A 698 -12.96 -2.28 -31.48
C ARG A 698 -14.42 -1.85 -31.31
N ALA A 699 -14.88 -0.86 -32.05
CA ALA A 699 -16.30 -0.52 -32.06
C ALA A 699 -17.09 -1.57 -32.85
N ALA A 700 -16.61 -1.95 -34.05
CA ALA A 700 -17.20 -2.98 -34.90
C ALA A 700 -17.35 -4.33 -34.17
N PHE A 701 -16.31 -4.80 -33.48
CA PHE A 701 -16.38 -6.02 -32.66
C PHE A 701 -17.57 -6.05 -31.69
N ALA A 702 -17.94 -4.90 -31.10
CA ALA A 702 -19.08 -4.81 -30.20
C ALA A 702 -20.43 -4.67 -30.90
N GLU A 703 -20.47 -4.24 -32.18
CA GLU A 703 -21.65 -4.37 -33.03
C GLU A 703 -21.85 -5.83 -33.46
N ASP A 704 -20.77 -6.49 -33.91
CA ASP A 704 -20.76 -7.89 -34.38
C ASP A 704 -21.26 -8.89 -33.32
N HIS A 705 -21.06 -8.58 -32.04
CA HIS A 705 -21.49 -9.41 -30.90
C HIS A 705 -22.65 -8.78 -30.11
N MET A 706 -23.42 -7.85 -30.69
CA MET A 706 -24.49 -7.13 -29.97
C MET A 706 -25.52 -8.07 -29.34
N GLU A 707 -25.91 -9.16 -30.01
CA GLU A 707 -26.82 -10.17 -29.45
C GLU A 707 -26.25 -10.87 -28.21
N ASP A 708 -24.95 -11.20 -28.21
CA ASP A 708 -24.27 -11.86 -27.08
C ASP A 708 -24.04 -10.92 -25.89
N ILE A 709 -23.88 -9.62 -26.18
CA ILE A 709 -23.80 -8.53 -25.20
C ILE A 709 -25.16 -8.34 -24.52
N LEU A 710 -26.25 -8.27 -25.29
CA LEU A 710 -27.62 -8.12 -24.76
C LEU A 710 -28.06 -9.35 -23.97
N ASP A 711 -27.85 -10.57 -24.48
CA ASP A 711 -28.13 -11.81 -23.75
C ASP A 711 -27.33 -11.93 -22.45
N SER A 712 -26.06 -11.49 -22.45
CA SER A 712 -25.24 -11.43 -21.23
C SER A 712 -25.77 -10.41 -20.21
N ALA A 713 -26.41 -9.33 -20.64
CA ALA A 713 -26.99 -8.31 -19.78
C ALA A 713 -28.37 -8.71 -19.24
N GLU A 714 -29.21 -9.36 -20.05
CA GLU A 714 -30.56 -9.80 -19.67
C GLU A 714 -30.56 -11.10 -18.87
N ARG A 715 -29.73 -12.07 -19.26
CA ARG A 715 -29.66 -13.42 -18.68
C ARG A 715 -28.22 -13.79 -18.29
N PRO A 716 -27.56 -13.04 -17.40
CA PRO A 716 -26.16 -13.26 -17.03
C PRO A 716 -25.85 -14.66 -16.50
N LEU A 717 -26.84 -15.35 -15.92
CA LEU A 717 -26.72 -16.72 -15.41
C LEU A 717 -27.33 -17.79 -16.33
N ASP A 718 -28.38 -17.47 -17.09
CA ASP A 718 -29.19 -18.49 -17.79
C ASP A 718 -29.08 -18.42 -19.33
N GLY A 719 -28.41 -17.40 -19.87
CA GLY A 719 -28.11 -17.25 -21.29
C GLY A 719 -26.82 -17.95 -21.73
N LYS A 720 -26.24 -17.50 -22.84
CA LYS A 720 -24.97 -17.96 -23.43
C LYS A 720 -23.76 -17.71 -22.52
N ARG A 721 -23.89 -16.80 -21.54
CA ARG A 721 -22.82 -16.34 -20.61
C ARG A 721 -21.55 -15.83 -21.32
N PHE A 722 -21.68 -15.20 -22.48
CA PHE A 722 -20.54 -14.71 -23.29
C PHE A 722 -19.56 -13.83 -22.51
N TRP A 723 -20.08 -13.03 -21.56
CA TRP A 723 -19.29 -12.22 -20.63
C TRP A 723 -18.21 -12.99 -19.83
N LEU A 724 -18.37 -14.30 -19.60
CA LEU A 724 -17.37 -15.15 -18.95
C LEU A 724 -16.11 -15.40 -19.81
N THR A 725 -16.12 -15.03 -21.08
CA THR A 725 -14.97 -15.23 -22.00
C THR A 725 -13.98 -14.05 -22.04
N ALA A 726 -14.27 -12.96 -21.33
CA ALA A 726 -13.46 -11.73 -21.27
C ALA A 726 -12.26 -11.81 -20.30
N GLU A 727 -11.24 -10.95 -20.48
CA GLU A 727 -10.06 -10.85 -19.58
C GLU A 727 -10.37 -10.13 -18.24
N ASP A 728 -11.39 -9.26 -18.20
CA ASP A 728 -11.95 -8.61 -16.99
C ASP A 728 -13.50 -8.81 -16.95
N PRO A 729 -14.03 -9.99 -16.53
CA PRO A 729 -15.42 -10.40 -16.77
C PRO A 729 -16.51 -9.59 -16.03
N PHE A 730 -16.34 -9.23 -14.75
CA PHE A 730 -17.36 -8.43 -14.03
C PHE A 730 -17.42 -6.98 -14.52
N GLN A 731 -16.29 -6.39 -14.92
CA GLN A 731 -16.29 -5.12 -15.63
C GLN A 731 -16.95 -5.23 -17.02
N PHE A 732 -16.75 -6.35 -17.74
CA PHE A 732 -17.40 -6.59 -19.03
C PHE A 732 -18.92 -6.70 -18.87
N LEU A 733 -19.41 -7.48 -17.90
CA LEU A 733 -20.83 -7.58 -17.58
C LEU A 733 -21.45 -6.23 -17.19
N ALA A 734 -20.75 -5.43 -16.38
CA ALA A 734 -21.19 -4.07 -16.05
C ALA A 734 -21.35 -3.19 -17.30
N ALA A 735 -20.47 -3.33 -18.28
CA ALA A 735 -20.55 -2.61 -19.55
C ALA A 735 -21.64 -3.14 -20.49
N CYS A 736 -21.93 -4.46 -20.49
CA CYS A 736 -23.06 -5.01 -21.23
C CYS A 736 -24.40 -4.44 -20.73
N ILE A 737 -24.54 -4.31 -19.41
CA ILE A 737 -25.73 -3.76 -18.75
C ILE A 737 -25.93 -2.28 -19.12
N ASP A 738 -24.87 -1.46 -19.08
CA ASP A 738 -24.93 -0.04 -19.47
C ASP A 738 -25.26 0.12 -20.97
N VAL A 739 -24.78 -0.78 -21.85
CA VAL A 739 -25.20 -0.82 -23.28
C VAL A 739 -26.68 -1.18 -23.42
N ARG A 740 -27.15 -2.26 -22.80
CA ARG A 740 -28.56 -2.69 -22.82
C ARG A 740 -29.47 -1.53 -22.40
N ASP A 741 -29.16 -0.90 -21.28
CA ASP A 741 -29.98 0.17 -20.71
C ASP A 741 -29.94 1.44 -21.58
N SER A 742 -28.80 1.76 -22.21
CA SER A 742 -28.71 2.86 -23.16
C SER A 742 -29.57 2.63 -24.41
N ILE A 743 -29.66 1.39 -24.91
CA ILE A 743 -30.51 1.03 -26.06
C ILE A 743 -31.99 1.01 -25.65
N ALA A 744 -32.32 0.42 -24.50
CA ALA A 744 -33.67 0.36 -23.96
C ALA A 744 -34.27 1.75 -23.63
N SER A 745 -33.42 2.78 -23.43
CA SER A 745 -33.85 4.17 -23.25
C SER A 745 -34.47 4.82 -24.51
N GLY A 746 -34.39 4.16 -25.68
CA GLY A 746 -34.89 4.67 -26.96
C GLY A 746 -34.00 5.72 -27.62
N ASN A 747 -33.32 6.57 -26.83
CA ASN A 747 -32.26 7.47 -27.31
C ASN A 747 -30.98 7.34 -26.45
N PRO A 748 -30.00 6.55 -26.92
CA PRO A 748 -28.74 6.35 -26.21
C PRO A 748 -27.95 7.63 -25.94
N GLU A 749 -28.10 8.71 -26.72
CA GLU A 749 -27.36 9.96 -26.47
C GLU A 749 -27.81 10.66 -25.19
N THR A 750 -29.10 10.57 -24.87
CA THR A 750 -29.70 11.13 -23.64
C THR A 750 -29.57 10.22 -22.43
N TYR A 751 -29.21 8.94 -22.61
CA TYR A 751 -29.03 8.00 -21.50
C TYR A 751 -27.90 8.45 -20.56
N VAL A 752 -28.22 8.53 -19.26
CA VAL A 752 -27.29 8.94 -18.20
C VAL A 752 -26.51 7.72 -17.69
N SER A 753 -25.35 7.48 -18.30
CA SER A 753 -24.44 6.41 -17.90
C SER A 753 -23.67 6.75 -16.63
N HIS A 754 -23.39 5.72 -15.84
CA HIS A 754 -22.54 5.78 -14.64
C HIS A 754 -21.25 4.96 -14.78
N LEU A 755 -21.04 4.31 -15.93
CA LEU A 755 -19.95 3.37 -16.17
C LEU A 755 -18.59 4.08 -16.26
N PRO A 756 -17.58 3.69 -15.45
CA PRO A 756 -16.23 4.24 -15.58
C PRO A 756 -15.51 3.71 -16.82
N VAL A 757 -15.24 4.58 -17.81
CA VAL A 757 -14.48 4.23 -19.02
C VAL A 757 -12.97 4.31 -18.76
N HIS A 758 -12.25 3.23 -19.04
CA HIS A 758 -10.82 3.07 -18.76
C HIS A 758 -9.95 3.49 -19.96
N GLN A 759 -8.87 4.23 -19.71
CA GLN A 759 -7.87 4.65 -20.70
C GLN A 759 -6.47 4.36 -20.13
N ASP A 760 -5.92 3.17 -20.45
CA ASP A 760 -4.63 2.72 -19.94
C ASP A 760 -3.45 3.11 -20.86
N GLY A 761 -2.31 3.46 -20.26
CA GLY A 761 -1.10 3.82 -20.98
C GLY A 761 -0.33 2.58 -21.44
N SER A 762 0.26 2.63 -22.64
CA SER A 762 1.02 1.50 -23.21
C SER A 762 2.40 1.36 -22.56
N CYS A 763 2.43 0.92 -21.31
CA CYS A 763 3.60 0.88 -20.41
C CYS A 763 4.12 2.27 -20.04
N ASN A 764 3.42 2.99 -19.15
CA ASN A 764 3.76 4.35 -18.67
C ASN A 764 5.25 4.50 -18.32
N GLY A 765 5.87 3.48 -17.70
CA GLY A 765 7.29 3.50 -17.36
C GLY A 765 8.22 3.67 -18.57
N LEU A 766 7.94 2.97 -19.69
CA LEU A 766 8.67 3.18 -20.95
C LEU A 766 8.29 4.50 -21.61
N GLN A 767 7.01 4.91 -21.56
CA GLN A 767 6.58 6.20 -22.07
C GLN A 767 7.34 7.36 -21.40
N HIS A 768 7.46 7.35 -20.07
CA HIS A 768 8.26 8.35 -19.34
C HIS A 768 9.75 8.28 -19.68
N TYR A 769 10.37 7.10 -19.81
CA TYR A 769 11.78 7.03 -20.25
C TYR A 769 11.99 7.53 -21.69
N ALA A 770 11.09 7.19 -22.62
CA ALA A 770 11.16 7.66 -24.00
C ALA A 770 10.97 9.18 -24.11
N ALA A 771 10.06 9.76 -23.32
CA ALA A 771 9.88 11.21 -23.22
C ALA A 771 11.11 11.91 -22.61
N LEU A 772 11.69 11.36 -21.53
CA LEU A 772 12.90 11.90 -20.88
C LEU A 772 14.12 11.86 -21.82
N GLY A 773 14.33 10.75 -22.53
CA GLY A 773 15.44 10.58 -23.47
C GLY A 773 15.20 11.16 -24.86
N ARG A 774 13.98 11.62 -25.16
CA ARG A 774 13.50 11.99 -26.51
C ARG A 774 13.76 10.88 -27.56
N ASP A 775 13.69 9.62 -27.13
CA ASP A 775 13.95 8.44 -27.96
C ASP A 775 12.78 8.21 -28.91
N ARG A 776 12.94 8.57 -30.20
CA ARG A 776 11.90 8.43 -31.22
C ARG A 776 11.48 6.98 -31.48
N ILE A 777 12.41 6.02 -31.42
CA ILE A 777 12.14 4.60 -31.69
C ILE A 777 11.42 3.98 -30.48
N GLY A 778 11.90 4.28 -29.28
CA GLY A 778 11.23 3.94 -28.04
C GLY A 778 9.82 4.54 -27.98
N ALA A 779 9.66 5.83 -28.29
CA ALA A 779 8.40 6.57 -28.28
C ALA A 779 7.35 5.99 -29.24
N GLN A 780 7.74 5.65 -30.48
CA GLN A 780 6.86 4.98 -31.44
C GLN A 780 6.41 3.61 -30.91
N SER A 781 7.34 2.84 -30.33
CA SER A 781 7.05 1.51 -29.76
C SER A 781 6.04 1.53 -28.60
N VAL A 782 5.80 2.69 -27.98
CA VAL A 782 4.90 2.88 -26.82
C VAL A 782 3.80 3.91 -27.05
N ASN A 783 3.46 4.19 -28.31
CA ASN A 783 2.32 5.04 -28.71
C ASN A 783 2.42 6.50 -28.24
N LEU A 784 3.64 7.06 -28.19
CA LEU A 784 3.89 8.51 -28.04
C LEU A 784 4.05 9.23 -29.38
N VAL A 785 4.23 8.49 -30.48
CA VAL A 785 4.16 8.99 -31.85
C VAL A 785 2.83 8.53 -32.44
N ALA A 786 2.15 9.38 -33.19
CA ALA A 786 0.87 9.04 -33.84
C ALA A 786 1.04 7.94 -34.90
N GLY A 787 0.00 7.12 -35.06
CA GLY A 787 -0.08 6.04 -36.05
C GLY A 787 -1.43 5.33 -35.99
N ASP A 788 -1.84 4.71 -37.09
CA ASP A 788 -3.23 4.25 -37.33
C ASP A 788 -3.64 3.05 -36.46
N LYS A 789 -2.65 2.29 -35.97
CA LYS A 789 -2.83 1.13 -35.11
C LYS A 789 -1.89 1.19 -33.91
N PRO A 790 -2.36 0.82 -32.70
CA PRO A 790 -1.54 0.90 -31.49
C PRO A 790 -0.41 -0.14 -31.55
N CYS A 791 0.83 0.32 -31.45
CA CYS A 791 1.99 -0.54 -31.29
C CYS A 791 1.96 -1.27 -29.94
N ASP A 792 2.36 -2.54 -29.96
CA ASP A 792 2.48 -3.38 -28.77
C ASP A 792 3.95 -3.78 -28.56
N VAL A 793 4.65 -3.01 -27.73
CA VAL A 793 6.06 -3.23 -27.35
C VAL A 793 6.36 -4.67 -26.92
N TYR A 794 5.40 -5.34 -26.28
CA TYR A 794 5.56 -6.70 -25.79
C TYR A 794 5.64 -7.73 -26.93
N SER A 795 4.81 -7.61 -27.96
CA SER A 795 4.89 -8.43 -29.18
C SER A 795 6.15 -8.12 -30.00
N GLY A 796 6.55 -6.85 -30.11
CA GLY A 796 7.81 -6.46 -30.79
C GLY A 796 9.05 -7.08 -30.12
N ILE A 797 9.10 -7.07 -28.79
CA ILE A 797 10.16 -7.74 -28.03
C ILE A 797 10.04 -9.27 -28.15
N ALA A 798 8.84 -9.85 -28.13
CA ALA A 798 8.65 -11.30 -28.29
C ALA A 798 9.21 -11.80 -29.62
N GLU A 799 8.94 -11.10 -30.73
CA GLU A 799 9.45 -11.47 -32.05
C GLU A 799 10.97 -11.26 -32.16
N ARG A 800 11.52 -10.16 -31.61
CA ARG A 800 12.98 -9.96 -31.51
C ARG A 800 13.66 -11.09 -30.73
N VAL A 801 13.08 -11.51 -29.62
CA VAL A 801 13.56 -12.63 -28.80
C VAL A 801 13.48 -13.95 -29.57
N LYS A 802 12.37 -14.21 -30.27
CA LYS A 802 12.15 -15.40 -31.11
C LYS A 802 13.21 -15.53 -32.20
N ILE A 803 13.46 -14.47 -32.99
CA ILE A 803 14.50 -14.44 -34.02
C ILE A 803 15.90 -14.76 -33.45
N ILE A 804 16.23 -14.24 -32.25
CA ILE A 804 17.50 -14.56 -31.58
C ILE A 804 17.55 -16.03 -31.15
N MET A 805 16.46 -16.57 -30.61
CA MET A 805 16.41 -17.97 -30.17
C MET A 805 16.47 -18.96 -31.34
N GLU A 806 15.77 -18.71 -32.45
CA GLU A 806 15.83 -19.54 -33.65
C GLU A 806 17.26 -19.60 -34.21
N LYS A 807 17.95 -18.45 -34.27
CA LYS A 807 19.38 -18.36 -34.66
C LYS A 807 20.33 -19.09 -33.70
N ASP A 808 20.01 -19.17 -32.41
CA ASP A 808 20.79 -19.94 -31.43
C ASP A 808 20.45 -21.44 -31.43
N ALA A 809 19.21 -21.82 -31.76
CA ALA A 809 18.73 -23.22 -31.84
C ALA A 809 19.37 -23.99 -33.01
N LEU A 810 19.61 -23.30 -34.14
CA LEU A 810 20.32 -23.83 -35.31
C LEU A 810 21.80 -24.19 -35.03
N LYS A 811 22.39 -23.69 -33.94
CA LYS A 811 23.79 -24.00 -33.58
C LYS A 811 23.90 -25.43 -33.03
N ASN A 812 25.08 -26.03 -33.16
CA ASN A 812 25.36 -27.34 -32.59
C ASN A 812 25.41 -27.26 -31.04
N PRO A 813 24.62 -28.07 -30.28
CA PRO A 813 24.59 -28.02 -28.82
C PRO A 813 25.91 -28.39 -28.13
N LEU A 814 26.77 -29.18 -28.79
CA LEU A 814 28.08 -29.57 -28.25
C LEU A 814 29.05 -28.39 -28.19
N THR A 815 28.89 -27.40 -29.06
CA THR A 815 29.69 -26.15 -29.08
C THR A 815 28.94 -24.94 -28.51
N SER A 816 27.60 -24.94 -28.54
CA SER A 816 26.75 -23.85 -28.03
C SER A 816 25.88 -24.33 -26.88
N ARG A 817 26.28 -24.00 -25.64
CA ARG A 817 25.50 -24.29 -24.41
C ARG A 817 24.08 -23.71 -24.46
N ASN A 818 23.84 -22.65 -25.21
CA ASN A 818 22.52 -22.05 -25.38
C ASN A 818 21.60 -22.87 -26.30
N ALA A 819 22.14 -23.60 -27.29
CA ALA A 819 21.33 -24.17 -28.36
C ALA A 819 20.32 -25.21 -27.85
N ALA A 820 20.68 -25.99 -26.83
CA ALA A 820 19.75 -26.91 -26.17
C ALA A 820 18.57 -26.16 -25.52
N SER A 821 18.84 -25.09 -24.78
CA SER A 821 17.80 -24.24 -24.18
C SER A 821 16.97 -23.46 -25.22
N ALA A 822 17.58 -23.07 -26.34
CA ALA A 822 16.88 -22.39 -27.43
C ALA A 822 15.89 -23.30 -28.15
N ARG A 823 16.28 -24.56 -28.45
CA ARG A 823 15.39 -25.59 -29.02
C ARG A 823 14.22 -25.90 -28.09
N LEU A 824 14.47 -26.05 -26.79
CA LEU A 824 13.42 -26.30 -25.78
C LEU A 824 12.38 -25.16 -25.70
N LEU A 825 12.75 -23.93 -26.06
CA LEU A 825 11.87 -22.76 -26.05
C LEU A 825 11.24 -22.45 -27.42
N GLN A 826 11.60 -23.20 -28.47
CA GLN A 826 11.05 -22.99 -29.81
C GLN A 826 9.53 -23.24 -29.79
N GLY A 827 8.76 -22.30 -30.34
CA GLY A 827 7.29 -22.30 -30.26
C GLY A 827 6.69 -21.89 -28.90
N GLN A 828 7.47 -21.75 -27.82
CA GLN A 828 6.95 -21.34 -26.49
C GLN A 828 7.03 -19.82 -26.24
N ILE A 829 7.74 -19.08 -27.09
CA ILE A 829 7.98 -17.63 -26.96
C ILE A 829 6.76 -16.87 -27.49
N ASP A 830 6.11 -16.11 -26.61
CA ASP A 830 5.04 -15.19 -27.01
C ASP A 830 5.03 -13.90 -26.15
N ARG A 831 4.09 -13.02 -26.48
CA ARG A 831 3.79 -11.78 -25.76
C ARG A 831 3.57 -11.99 -24.25
N LYS A 832 2.77 -12.98 -23.83
CA LYS A 832 2.40 -13.27 -22.43
C LYS A 832 3.60 -13.82 -21.62
N LEU A 833 4.57 -14.48 -22.28
CA LEU A 833 5.84 -14.90 -21.66
C LEU A 833 6.73 -13.70 -21.31
N VAL A 834 6.88 -12.74 -22.23
CA VAL A 834 7.77 -11.58 -22.04
C VAL A 834 7.11 -10.39 -21.33
N LYS A 835 5.77 -10.22 -21.39
CA LYS A 835 4.99 -9.09 -20.83
C LYS A 835 5.45 -8.70 -19.43
N GLN A 836 5.50 -9.66 -18.52
CA GLN A 836 5.84 -9.42 -17.11
C GLN A 836 7.32 -9.03 -16.91
N THR A 837 8.23 -9.62 -17.69
CA THR A 837 9.66 -9.29 -17.65
C THR A 837 9.91 -7.87 -18.15
N VAL A 838 9.36 -7.53 -19.33
CA VAL A 838 9.47 -6.18 -19.93
C VAL A 838 8.89 -5.13 -18.99
N MET A 839 7.64 -5.33 -18.56
CA MET A 839 6.89 -4.41 -17.69
C MET A 839 7.60 -4.13 -16.36
N THR A 840 8.34 -5.10 -15.81
CA THR A 840 9.01 -4.93 -14.50
C THR A 840 10.49 -4.59 -14.59
N SER A 841 11.14 -4.78 -15.74
CA SER A 841 12.56 -4.42 -15.94
C SER A 841 12.78 -2.91 -15.87
N VAL A 842 11.87 -2.12 -16.43
CA VAL A 842 11.86 -0.64 -16.28
C VAL A 842 11.68 -0.17 -14.83
N TYR A 843 11.13 -1.03 -13.98
CA TYR A 843 11.00 -0.82 -12.55
C TYR A 843 12.12 -1.50 -11.73
N GLY A 844 13.29 -1.71 -12.34
CA GLY A 844 14.51 -2.15 -11.64
C GLY A 844 14.59 -3.64 -11.32
N VAL A 845 13.80 -4.49 -11.99
CA VAL A 845 13.94 -5.95 -11.84
C VAL A 845 15.30 -6.43 -12.34
N THR A 846 15.99 -7.18 -11.48
CA THR A 846 17.27 -7.83 -11.82
C THR A 846 17.05 -9.12 -12.60
N PHE A 847 18.08 -9.61 -13.28
CA PHE A 847 18.10 -10.91 -13.98
C PHE A 847 17.53 -12.07 -13.13
N ILE A 848 17.79 -12.09 -11.82
CA ILE A 848 17.28 -13.12 -10.89
C ILE A 848 15.74 -13.08 -10.79
N GLY A 849 15.16 -11.88 -10.83
CA GLY A 849 13.71 -11.66 -10.84
C GLY A 849 13.09 -11.97 -12.20
N ALA A 850 13.68 -11.46 -13.29
CA ALA A 850 13.25 -11.74 -14.67
C ALA A 850 13.19 -13.25 -14.95
N ARG A 851 14.25 -13.98 -14.59
CA ARG A 851 14.28 -15.45 -14.65
C ARG A 851 13.15 -16.10 -13.84
N MET A 852 12.86 -15.61 -12.64
CA MET A 852 11.80 -16.20 -11.81
C MET A 852 10.41 -15.99 -12.41
N GLN A 853 10.17 -14.82 -13.02
CA GLN A 853 8.93 -14.52 -13.72
C GLN A 853 8.75 -15.45 -14.93
N ILE A 854 9.75 -15.56 -15.80
CA ILE A 854 9.72 -16.46 -16.97
C ILE A 854 9.59 -17.93 -16.51
N LEU A 855 10.33 -18.35 -15.48
CA LEU A 855 10.24 -19.71 -14.93
C LEU A 855 8.82 -20.05 -14.44
N ASN A 856 8.11 -19.11 -13.83
CA ASN A 856 6.72 -19.31 -13.43
C ASN A 856 5.81 -19.39 -14.67
N ARG A 857 5.98 -18.47 -15.63
CA ARG A 857 5.20 -18.47 -16.89
C ARG A 857 5.44 -19.71 -17.76
N LEU A 858 6.61 -20.33 -17.72
CA LEU A 858 6.87 -21.62 -18.37
C LEU A 858 6.13 -22.77 -17.67
N LYS A 859 6.17 -22.80 -16.33
CA LYS A 859 5.45 -23.82 -15.53
C LYS A 859 3.93 -23.76 -15.69
N GLU A 860 3.38 -22.57 -15.89
CA GLU A 860 1.94 -22.37 -16.18
C GLU A 860 1.50 -22.97 -17.53
N ARG A 861 2.42 -23.14 -18.50
CA ARG A 861 2.07 -23.44 -19.90
C ARG A 861 1.93 -24.93 -20.20
N SER A 862 2.74 -25.77 -19.56
CA SER A 862 2.53 -27.22 -19.44
C SER A 862 3.68 -27.85 -18.63
N PRO A 863 3.42 -28.88 -17.81
CA PRO A 863 4.46 -29.74 -17.24
C PRO A 863 5.01 -30.72 -18.31
N ILE A 864 5.52 -30.21 -19.44
CA ILE A 864 6.16 -31.04 -20.46
C ILE A 864 7.35 -31.76 -19.83
N ALA A 865 7.49 -33.06 -20.10
CA ALA A 865 8.43 -34.00 -19.50
C ALA A 865 9.92 -33.63 -19.67
N VAL A 866 10.36 -32.64 -18.90
CA VAL A 866 11.68 -32.00 -18.95
C VAL A 866 12.18 -31.79 -17.54
N ASP A 867 13.46 -32.09 -17.29
CA ASP A 867 14.10 -31.89 -16.00
C ASP A 867 13.85 -30.46 -15.47
N PRO A 868 13.40 -30.28 -14.20
CA PRO A 868 13.36 -28.98 -13.54
C PRO A 868 14.65 -28.16 -13.66
N VAL A 869 15.82 -28.82 -13.79
CA VAL A 869 17.12 -28.19 -14.08
C VAL A 869 17.16 -27.59 -15.48
N ASP A 870 16.68 -28.30 -16.50
CA ASP A 870 16.64 -27.80 -17.88
C ASP A 870 15.56 -26.73 -18.10
N THR A 871 14.41 -26.86 -17.45
CA THR A 871 13.41 -25.78 -17.38
C THR A 871 13.99 -24.53 -16.73
N TYR A 872 14.82 -24.68 -15.69
CA TYR A 872 15.52 -23.56 -15.04
C TYR A 872 16.65 -22.98 -15.91
N ARG A 873 17.38 -23.80 -16.68
CA ARG A 873 18.38 -23.35 -17.66
C ARG A 873 17.72 -22.56 -18.80
N ALA A 874 16.60 -23.05 -19.34
CA ALA A 874 15.78 -22.36 -20.33
C ALA A 874 15.30 -21.00 -19.81
N ALA A 875 14.76 -20.94 -18.59
CA ALA A 875 14.37 -19.67 -17.97
C ALA A 875 15.55 -18.70 -17.78
N CYS A 876 16.78 -19.20 -17.50
CA CYS A 876 17.98 -18.37 -17.45
C CYS A 876 18.32 -17.78 -18.82
N TYR A 877 18.29 -18.59 -19.87
CA TYR A 877 18.59 -18.19 -21.24
C TYR A 877 17.54 -17.17 -21.75
N ALA A 878 16.25 -17.50 -21.62
CA ALA A 878 15.14 -16.62 -21.99
C ALA A 878 15.18 -15.26 -21.30
N ALA A 879 15.46 -15.22 -19.98
CA ALA A 879 15.59 -13.97 -19.24
C ALA A 879 16.78 -13.14 -19.73
N LYS A 880 17.88 -13.77 -20.15
CA LYS A 880 19.01 -13.05 -20.73
C LYS A 880 18.63 -12.43 -22.08
N VAL A 881 18.13 -13.23 -23.02
CA VAL A 881 17.76 -12.76 -24.37
C VAL A 881 16.69 -11.67 -24.31
N THR A 882 15.70 -11.79 -23.41
CA THR A 882 14.66 -10.76 -23.21
C THR A 882 15.24 -9.44 -22.70
N LEU A 883 16.18 -9.48 -21.76
CA LEU A 883 16.82 -8.27 -21.22
C LEU A 883 17.83 -7.64 -22.20
N ASP A 884 18.54 -8.47 -22.97
CA ASP A 884 19.46 -8.01 -24.01
C ASP A 884 18.65 -7.32 -25.15
N ALA A 885 17.57 -7.95 -25.64
CA ALA A 885 16.66 -7.36 -26.66
C ALA A 885 15.97 -6.07 -26.18
N LEU A 886 15.48 -6.03 -24.93
CA LEU A 886 14.94 -4.80 -24.33
C LEU A 886 16.00 -3.69 -24.27
N GLY A 887 17.26 -4.06 -23.97
CA GLY A 887 18.39 -3.14 -23.91
C GLY A 887 18.90 -2.66 -25.27
N GLU A 888 18.65 -3.39 -26.36
CA GLU A 888 18.85 -2.94 -27.74
C GLU A 888 17.75 -1.93 -28.14
N MET A 889 16.48 -2.25 -27.87
CA MET A 889 15.33 -1.42 -28.29
C MET A 889 15.18 -0.11 -27.52
N PHE A 890 15.57 -0.07 -26.24
CA PHE A 890 15.41 1.10 -25.36
C PHE A 890 16.76 1.53 -24.77
N LYS A 891 17.72 1.78 -25.66
CA LYS A 891 19.10 2.18 -25.30
C LYS A 891 19.14 3.42 -24.41
N GLU A 892 18.37 4.46 -24.72
CA GLU A 892 18.41 5.72 -23.96
C GLU A 892 17.76 5.57 -22.58
N ALA A 893 16.69 4.77 -22.46
CA ALA A 893 16.14 4.38 -21.16
C ALA A 893 17.18 3.66 -20.29
N ARG A 894 17.99 2.78 -20.89
CA ARG A 894 19.10 2.07 -20.21
C ARG A 894 20.21 3.03 -19.77
N CYS A 895 20.54 4.04 -20.58
CA CYS A 895 21.49 5.10 -20.22
C CYS A 895 20.99 5.94 -19.04
N ILE A 896 19.72 6.39 -19.06
CA ILE A 896 19.09 7.13 -17.95
C ILE A 896 19.06 6.28 -16.67
N MET A 897 18.67 4.99 -16.77
CA MET A 897 18.69 4.06 -15.63
C MET A 897 20.09 3.86 -15.05
N SER A 898 21.15 3.83 -15.88
CA SER A 898 22.52 3.79 -15.38
C SER A 898 22.87 5.07 -14.65
N TRP A 899 22.67 6.23 -15.29
CA TRP A 899 23.02 7.54 -14.73
C TRP A 899 22.37 7.79 -13.36
N LEU A 900 21.07 7.51 -13.22
CA LEU A 900 20.39 7.53 -11.92
C LEU A 900 21.08 6.58 -10.92
N GLY A 901 21.37 5.35 -11.34
CA GLY A 901 22.13 4.37 -10.55
C GLY A 901 23.62 4.71 -10.30
N ASP A 902 24.18 5.69 -10.98
CA ASP A 902 25.50 6.29 -10.75
C ASP A 902 25.38 7.39 -9.69
N CYS A 903 24.46 8.34 -9.86
CA CYS A 903 24.14 9.39 -8.87
C CYS A 903 23.79 8.80 -7.49
N ALA A 904 22.87 7.83 -7.43
CA ALA A 904 22.48 7.18 -6.17
C ALA A 904 23.62 6.41 -5.48
N ARG A 905 24.66 5.99 -6.22
CA ARG A 905 25.86 5.37 -5.65
C ARG A 905 26.75 6.41 -4.98
N ILE A 906 26.93 7.57 -5.61
CA ILE A 906 27.75 8.67 -5.09
C ILE A 906 27.10 9.23 -3.81
N ILE A 907 25.79 9.52 -3.85
CA ILE A 907 25.02 10.00 -2.70
C ILE A 907 25.11 9.03 -1.52
N ALA A 908 24.91 7.73 -1.76
CA ALA A 908 24.99 6.72 -0.71
C ALA A 908 26.42 6.40 -0.23
N ALA A 909 27.44 6.67 -1.04
CA ALA A 909 28.85 6.59 -0.63
C ALA A 909 29.24 7.76 0.30
N ALA A 910 28.63 8.93 0.13
CA ALA A 910 28.67 10.04 1.08
C ALA A 910 27.81 9.81 2.34
N GLY A 911 27.16 8.64 2.48
CA GLY A 911 26.36 8.27 3.66
C GLY A 911 24.93 8.82 3.67
N HIS A 912 24.49 9.54 2.63
CA HIS A 912 23.17 10.16 2.56
C HIS A 912 22.13 9.25 1.85
N THR A 913 20.86 9.44 2.21
CA THR A 913 19.71 8.88 1.47
C THR A 913 19.50 9.68 0.18
N VAL A 914 18.98 9.05 -0.87
CA VAL A 914 18.62 9.77 -2.11
C VAL A 914 17.31 10.53 -1.85
N LYS A 915 17.31 11.81 -2.22
CA LYS A 915 16.19 12.74 -2.08
C LYS A 915 16.00 13.52 -3.38
N TRP A 916 14.77 13.79 -3.75
CA TRP A 916 14.41 14.71 -4.84
C TRP A 916 13.03 15.31 -4.56
N THR A 917 12.67 16.35 -5.31
CA THR A 917 11.32 16.90 -5.33
C THR A 917 10.65 16.49 -6.63
N SER A 918 9.37 16.13 -6.60
CA SER A 918 8.60 15.88 -7.83
C SER A 918 8.32 17.19 -8.58
N PRO A 919 7.96 17.14 -9.87
CA PRO A 919 7.51 18.33 -10.62
C PRO A 919 6.36 19.12 -9.97
N LEU A 920 5.60 18.50 -9.04
CA LEU A 920 4.50 19.14 -8.30
C LEU A 920 4.87 19.57 -6.87
N GLY A 921 6.16 19.57 -6.52
CA GLY A 921 6.63 20.03 -5.21
C GLY A 921 6.65 18.98 -4.10
N LEU A 922 6.33 17.70 -4.38
CA LEU A 922 6.36 16.63 -3.38
C LEU A 922 7.81 16.24 -3.03
N PRO A 923 8.25 16.34 -1.76
CA PRO A 923 9.54 15.80 -1.33
C PRO A 923 9.50 14.26 -1.29
N VAL A 924 10.38 13.62 -2.04
CA VAL A 924 10.54 12.16 -2.09
C VAL A 924 11.89 11.78 -1.48
N VAL A 925 11.87 10.89 -0.48
CA VAL A 925 13.06 10.41 0.25
C VAL A 925 13.07 8.88 0.24
N GLN A 926 14.17 8.26 -0.20
CA GLN A 926 14.30 6.80 -0.22
C GLN A 926 14.72 6.22 1.15
N PRO A 927 13.89 5.38 1.81
CA PRO A 927 14.04 5.01 3.22
C PRO A 927 15.06 3.88 3.46
N TYR A 928 15.90 3.55 2.47
CA TYR A 928 16.74 2.35 2.50
C TYR A 928 18.01 2.56 3.36
N ARG A 929 17.85 2.43 4.67
CA ARG A 929 18.92 2.36 5.68
C ARG A 929 19.05 0.93 6.22
N LYS A 930 20.16 0.60 6.89
CA LYS A 930 20.24 -0.63 7.71
C LYS A 930 19.28 -0.46 8.89
N HIS A 931 18.61 -1.53 9.30
CA HIS A 931 17.81 -1.54 10.53
C HIS A 931 18.62 -2.16 11.66
N SER A 932 18.66 -1.50 12.82
CA SER A 932 19.01 -2.18 14.07
C SER A 932 17.82 -3.04 14.53
N ARG A 933 18.07 -3.87 15.55
CA ARG A 933 17.02 -4.60 16.28
C ARG A 933 17.07 -4.19 17.73
N HIS A 934 15.99 -3.60 18.23
CA HIS A 934 15.81 -3.35 19.65
C HIS A 934 15.05 -4.53 20.27
N LEU A 935 15.57 -5.11 21.35
CA LEU A 935 14.89 -6.19 22.06
C LEU A 935 13.98 -5.60 23.13
N VAL A 936 12.67 -5.83 23.01
CA VAL A 936 11.66 -5.44 23.99
C VAL A 936 11.19 -6.69 24.72
N LYS A 937 11.45 -6.77 26.03
CA LYS A 937 10.79 -7.76 26.90
C LYS A 937 9.31 -7.35 27.03
N THR A 938 8.42 -8.16 26.48
CA THR A 938 6.99 -8.15 26.85
C THR A 938 6.72 -9.30 27.81
N SER A 939 5.46 -9.58 28.12
CA SER A 939 5.08 -10.70 28.98
C SER A 939 5.23 -12.04 28.24
N LEU A 940 4.60 -12.18 27.06
CA LEU A 940 4.69 -13.38 26.21
C LEU A 940 6.12 -13.77 25.76
N GLN A 941 6.96 -12.82 25.34
CA GLN A 941 8.34 -13.11 24.89
C GLN A 941 9.22 -11.85 24.76
N VAL A 942 10.49 -12.02 24.39
CA VAL A 942 11.38 -10.92 24.00
C VAL A 942 11.25 -10.65 22.49
N LEU A 943 10.57 -9.56 22.12
CA LEU A 943 10.28 -9.20 20.74
C LEU A 943 11.39 -8.31 20.15
N ALA A 944 11.88 -8.69 18.96
CA ALA A 944 12.93 -7.97 18.24
C ALA A 944 12.34 -6.93 17.29
N LEU A 945 12.02 -5.74 17.81
CA LEU A 945 11.52 -4.62 17.02
C LEU A 945 12.61 -4.12 16.06
N ARG A 946 12.24 -3.73 14.84
CA ARG A 946 13.15 -3.02 13.93
C ARG A 946 13.13 -1.55 14.31
N ASN A 947 14.28 -0.94 14.53
CA ASN A 947 14.36 0.52 14.56
C ASN A 947 14.88 1.06 13.22
N SER A 948 14.44 2.25 12.86
CA SER A 948 14.79 2.99 11.65
C SER A 948 15.27 4.41 12.00
N ASP A 949 16.16 4.50 12.99
CA ASP A 949 16.85 5.74 13.32
C ASP A 949 17.62 6.29 12.11
N GLU A 950 17.65 7.61 12.01
CA GLU A 950 18.39 8.36 10.99
C GLU A 950 19.92 8.24 11.17
N THR A 951 20.36 7.78 12.33
CA THR A 951 21.75 7.43 12.62
C THR A 951 22.22 6.15 11.92
N HIS A 952 21.30 5.30 11.43
CA HIS A 952 21.69 4.04 10.80
C HIS A 952 22.22 4.24 9.38
N PRO A 953 23.33 3.56 9.01
CA PRO A 953 24.01 3.77 7.74
C PRO A 953 23.16 3.28 6.55
N VAL A 954 23.30 3.99 5.44
CA VAL A 954 22.51 3.80 4.22
C VAL A 954 22.81 2.47 3.51
N LEU A 955 21.78 1.81 2.97
CA LEU A 955 21.93 0.62 2.12
C LEU A 955 22.21 1.01 0.67
N ALA A 956 23.44 1.42 0.37
CA ALA A 956 23.85 1.92 -0.95
C ALA A 956 23.43 1.02 -2.15
N SER A 957 23.50 -0.30 -1.99
CA SER A 957 23.02 -1.25 -3.00
C SER A 957 21.51 -1.13 -3.27
N ARG A 958 20.69 -0.93 -2.23
CA ARG A 958 19.24 -0.75 -2.37
C ARG A 958 18.89 0.61 -2.95
N GLN A 959 19.51 1.68 -2.45
CA GLN A 959 19.38 3.05 -3.00
C GLN A 959 19.63 3.03 -4.52
N ARG A 960 20.80 2.53 -4.96
CA ARG A 960 21.14 2.36 -6.39
C ARG A 960 20.09 1.57 -7.17
N SER A 961 19.64 0.43 -6.66
CA SER A 961 18.67 -0.44 -7.38
C SER A 961 17.27 0.16 -7.49
N ALA A 962 16.88 1.03 -6.55
CA ALA A 962 15.51 1.50 -6.41
C ALA A 962 15.30 2.95 -6.87
N PHE A 963 16.36 3.72 -7.13
CA PHE A 963 16.20 5.12 -7.55
C PHE A 963 15.52 5.25 -8.93
N PRO A 964 15.93 4.53 -9.99
CA PRO A 964 15.22 4.58 -11.28
C PRO A 964 13.71 4.27 -11.21
N PRO A 965 13.24 3.14 -10.61
CA PRO A 965 11.80 2.89 -10.45
C PRO A 965 11.10 3.98 -9.64
N ASN A 966 11.68 4.41 -8.51
CA ASN A 966 11.00 5.36 -7.64
C ASN A 966 10.89 6.75 -8.29
N PHE A 967 11.90 7.16 -9.06
CA PHE A 967 11.88 8.42 -9.82
C PHE A 967 10.78 8.39 -10.88
N VAL A 968 10.73 7.36 -11.74
CA VAL A 968 9.68 7.22 -12.76
C VAL A 968 8.29 7.11 -12.15
N HIS A 969 8.12 6.40 -11.03
CA HIS A 969 6.85 6.37 -10.29
C HIS A 969 6.41 7.75 -9.78
N SER A 970 7.34 8.65 -9.47
CA SER A 970 7.01 10.03 -9.06
C SER A 970 6.63 10.94 -10.24
N LEU A 971 7.09 10.63 -11.45
CA LEU A 971 6.66 11.30 -12.68
C LEU A 971 5.26 10.82 -13.13
N ASP A 972 5.03 9.52 -13.08
CA ASP A 972 3.73 8.86 -13.32
C ASP A 972 2.65 9.33 -12.33
N SER A 973 3.00 9.45 -11.05
CA SER A 973 2.20 10.15 -10.02
C SER A 973 1.89 11.60 -10.40
N SER A 974 2.91 12.38 -10.77
CA SER A 974 2.76 13.81 -11.09
C SER A 974 1.88 14.01 -12.33
N HIS A 975 2.02 13.16 -13.34
CA HIS A 975 1.17 13.15 -14.53
C HIS A 975 -0.29 12.87 -14.16
N MET A 976 -0.55 11.82 -13.38
CA MET A 976 -1.91 11.48 -12.91
C MET A 976 -2.55 12.63 -12.13
N MET A 977 -1.79 13.30 -11.25
CA MET A 977 -2.27 14.46 -10.48
C MET A 977 -2.57 15.69 -11.35
N MET A 978 -1.73 15.99 -12.35
CA MET A 978 -2.01 17.07 -13.31
C MET A 978 -3.27 16.77 -14.13
N THR A 979 -3.44 15.54 -14.60
CA THR A 979 -4.63 15.11 -15.33
C THR A 979 -5.89 15.19 -14.47
N ALA A 980 -5.83 14.77 -13.18
CA ALA A 980 -6.95 14.90 -12.24
C ALA A 980 -7.41 16.36 -12.09
N LEU A 981 -6.48 17.30 -11.92
CA LEU A 981 -6.78 18.73 -11.81
C LEU A 981 -7.33 19.34 -13.11
N ALA A 982 -6.78 18.96 -14.26
CA ALA A 982 -7.29 19.38 -15.57
C ALA A 982 -8.71 18.84 -15.83
N CYS A 983 -8.99 17.61 -15.40
CA CYS A 983 -10.32 17.00 -15.48
C CYS A 983 -11.32 17.73 -14.57
N SER A 984 -10.98 17.95 -13.30
CA SER A 984 -11.83 18.69 -12.35
C SER A 984 -12.18 20.08 -12.86
N LYS A 985 -11.19 20.84 -13.37
CA LYS A 985 -11.42 22.17 -13.98
C LYS A 985 -12.32 22.13 -15.23
N ALA A 986 -12.36 21.01 -15.95
CA ALA A 986 -13.25 20.79 -17.10
C ALA A 986 -14.63 20.20 -16.71
N GLY A 987 -14.94 20.09 -15.41
CA GLY A 987 -16.19 19.50 -14.91
C GLY A 987 -16.21 17.96 -15.02
N LEU A 988 -15.05 17.30 -15.03
CA LEU A 988 -14.93 15.86 -15.27
C LEU A 988 -14.61 15.06 -14.00
N THR A 989 -15.54 14.19 -13.64
CA THR A 989 -15.36 13.06 -12.74
C THR A 989 -14.18 12.21 -13.22
N PHE A 990 -13.22 11.96 -12.32
CA PHE A 990 -11.95 11.30 -12.61
C PHE A 990 -11.60 10.30 -11.51
N ALA A 991 -10.99 9.17 -11.88
CA ALA A 991 -10.36 8.25 -10.93
C ALA A 991 -8.97 7.83 -11.42
N GLY A 992 -8.00 7.82 -10.50
CA GLY A 992 -6.59 7.60 -10.81
C GLY A 992 -6.07 6.24 -10.34
N LYS A 993 -5.99 5.27 -11.25
CA LYS A 993 -5.11 4.09 -11.11
C LYS A 993 -3.74 4.46 -11.70
N CYS A 994 -2.83 3.50 -11.89
CA CYS A 994 -1.70 3.68 -12.82
C CYS A 994 -2.13 3.61 -14.31
N SER A 995 -3.41 3.90 -14.54
CA SER A 995 -4.24 3.83 -15.74
C SER A 995 -5.33 4.89 -15.53
N PHE A 996 -5.71 5.66 -16.53
CA PHE A 996 -6.66 6.77 -16.34
C PHE A 996 -8.11 6.26 -16.40
N VAL A 997 -9.01 6.89 -15.63
CA VAL A 997 -10.45 6.65 -15.72
C VAL A 997 -11.15 7.99 -15.85
N LEU A 998 -11.89 8.17 -16.94
CA LEU A 998 -12.33 9.50 -17.42
C LEU A 998 -13.82 9.50 -17.77
N SER A 999 -14.61 10.31 -17.06
CA SER A 999 -15.81 10.91 -17.68
C SER A 999 -15.35 11.99 -18.67
N ARG A 1000 -16.03 12.17 -19.83
CA ARG A 1000 -15.41 12.84 -20.98
C ARG A 1000 -16.13 14.11 -21.46
N ARG A 1001 -15.35 15.20 -21.58
CA ARG A 1001 -15.62 16.36 -22.46
C ARG A 1001 -14.44 16.70 -23.38
N TRP A 1002 -13.26 16.12 -23.12
CA TRP A 1002 -12.09 16.16 -24.02
C TRP A 1002 -12.26 15.19 -25.21
N LEU A 1003 -13.10 15.58 -26.18
CA LEU A 1003 -13.11 14.98 -27.53
C LEU A 1003 -13.77 15.83 -28.64
N LEU A 1004 -13.98 17.13 -28.44
CA LEU A 1004 -14.43 18.02 -29.52
C LEU A 1004 -13.21 18.60 -30.24
N GLY A 1005 -13.13 18.42 -31.56
CA GLY A 1005 -12.07 18.95 -32.42
C GLY A 1005 -11.50 17.92 -33.40
N PRO A 1006 -12.07 17.85 -34.62
CA PRO A 1006 -11.22 17.77 -35.82
C PRO A 1006 -11.69 18.73 -36.94
N HIS A 1007 -11.93 20.01 -36.62
CA HIS A 1007 -12.27 21.05 -37.62
C HIS A 1007 -11.59 22.39 -37.32
N SER A 1008 -10.39 22.60 -37.86
CA SER A 1008 -9.74 23.90 -38.15
C SER A 1008 -8.33 23.62 -38.72
N LEU A 1009 -8.27 23.28 -40.01
CA LEU A 1009 -7.03 23.18 -40.79
C LEU A 1009 -7.33 23.64 -42.24
N ASP A 1010 -7.64 24.93 -42.34
CA ASP A 1010 -7.39 25.83 -43.47
C ASP A 1010 -6.86 27.14 -42.84
#